data_AF-A0A556TJ15-F1
#
_entry.id   AF-A0A556TJ15-F1
#
_cell.length_a   1.000
_cell.length_b   1.000
_cell.length_c   1.000
_cell.angle_alpha   90.00
_cell.angle_beta   90.00
_cell.angle_gamma   90.00
#
_symmetry.space_group_name_H-M   'P 1'
#
loop_
_entity.id
_entity.type
_entity.pdbx_description
1 polymer ?
#
loop_
_entity_poly.entity_id
_entity_poly.type
_entity_poly.pdbx_seq_one_letter_code
_entity_poly.pdbx_strand_id
1 'polypeptide(L)'
;MLQLHLFEVYQQTWSKNHTASVSLPSTRICFLSTGDTIQMDLSNMRKKYKGDEESFEEDQLISLDPIKQFAEWFNQATKCPEIGEANAMCLSTASKDGRPSARMVLLKGYSNEGFCFFTNYESRKGKELETNPHACLVFHWEPLSKQVRIEGTVEKISRQKSVEYFHSRPKSSQIGAVVSRQSSVIPNRQYLREKNAELEEKYKDSEVPAPDYWGGYIVKPTLIEFWQGQTNRLHDRIVFTREGGETELQEMQHQAKGGWVYHRERSHWFCIPERAKKLLTVGHNNPAQNYNNEKTRDEIKENIQHLPIDIHSSKLLDWLVDRRHCSLKWQNVVMVIREKINAALQDMPENEEIKQLLMGSSELASLLSRSVSYEGPALRKQVAKAQQLQQELSRRELECQSGAADMRERYYAACKQYGIKGENVARELQGLVKDLPTVLDEIGRKASCLEETIKLYAAFTKFVCDWSEPVLPLLSFIQQKGNTTVYEWRTGNVPTVIERPVVMEAPPDTVTEETIDWGDLSNGDEDVNTGSAVEEEVDWGISLESGKEETGDCGIDWGETKTSAVEIEVVAAGTDCKYTFSFWIKLHISKRHNVLTKLISHTGFTGPEGVARGEDAFSLLENAQTRNQFIDELMELEVFLCQRLSEMSEEGDMVSMSQFQLAPSIIQGQTRKRVQTMLADVRHLLEELTSQRMKHLFMIQASPRYVERVSDMLRQKLKQADILVLKQASLAERRQEALEEQARLEPRIDLLTANIKELQKLIETEISKRYNKRPVNLMGVHV
;
A
#
# COMPACT_ATOMS: atom_id res chain seq x y z
N MET A 1 19.01 0.83 -51.92
CA MET A 1 20.23 0.10 -52.36
C MET A 1 21.54 0.68 -51.80
N LEU A 2 21.63 1.97 -51.44
CA LEU A 2 22.82 2.55 -50.78
C LEU A 2 22.98 2.22 -49.27
N GLN A 3 21.94 1.70 -48.61
CA GLN A 3 22.00 1.30 -47.19
C GLN A 3 22.59 -0.11 -46.96
N LEU A 4 22.57 -0.99 -47.96
CA LEU A 4 23.08 -2.37 -47.82
C LEU A 4 24.60 -2.46 -48.05
N HIS A 5 25.16 -1.60 -48.89
CA HIS A 5 26.61 -1.59 -49.19
C HIS A 5 27.48 -1.05 -48.04
N LEU A 6 26.92 -0.21 -47.17
CA LEU A 6 27.63 0.30 -45.98
C LEU A 6 27.74 -0.72 -44.85
N PHE A 7 26.87 -1.75 -44.85
CA PHE A 7 26.89 -2.81 -43.84
C PHE A 7 27.94 -3.89 -44.14
N GLU A 8 28.19 -4.19 -45.42
CA GLU A 8 29.21 -5.17 -45.86
C GLU A 8 30.66 -4.68 -45.65
N VAL A 9 30.92 -3.38 -45.82
CA VAL A 9 32.25 -2.79 -45.57
C VAL A 9 32.59 -2.78 -44.06
N TYR A 10 31.57 -2.76 -43.19
CA TYR A 10 31.73 -2.76 -41.73
C TYR A 10 32.08 -4.14 -41.15
N GLN A 11 31.62 -5.24 -41.77
CA GLN A 11 31.99 -6.59 -41.32
C GLN A 11 33.41 -7.00 -41.73
N GLN A 12 33.92 -6.53 -42.87
CA GLN A 12 35.25 -6.92 -43.35
C GLN A 12 36.42 -6.30 -42.58
N THR A 13 36.21 -5.17 -41.91
CA THR A 13 37.23 -4.49 -41.10
C THR A 13 37.29 -5.00 -39.66
N TRP A 14 36.22 -5.59 -39.13
CA TRP A 14 36.15 -6.11 -37.76
C TRP A 14 36.91 -7.43 -37.56
N SER A 15 36.98 -8.29 -38.58
CA SER A 15 37.59 -9.63 -38.46
C SER A 15 39.14 -9.67 -38.48
N LYS A 16 39.84 -8.56 -38.76
CA LYS A 16 41.29 -8.60 -39.03
C LYS A 16 42.22 -8.21 -37.85
N ASN A 17 41.71 -7.68 -36.73
CA ASN A 17 42.58 -6.97 -35.78
C ASN A 17 42.57 -7.41 -34.31
N HIS A 18 41.96 -8.53 -33.90
CA HIS A 18 41.95 -8.91 -32.47
C HIS A 18 42.31 -10.38 -32.20
N THR A 19 43.62 -10.66 -32.13
CA THR A 19 44.19 -11.77 -31.37
C THR A 19 45.41 -11.27 -30.61
N ALA A 20 45.23 -10.85 -29.36
CA ALA A 20 46.32 -10.79 -28.37
C ALA A 20 45.73 -10.81 -26.95
N SER A 21 45.99 -11.91 -26.25
CA SER A 21 45.79 -12.08 -24.81
C SER A 21 46.86 -11.33 -24.03
N VAL A 22 46.48 -10.45 -23.09
CA VAL A 22 47.41 -9.96 -22.06
C VAL A 22 46.69 -9.92 -20.70
N SER A 23 47.30 -10.60 -19.74
CA SER A 23 46.95 -10.71 -18.32
C SER A 23 47.15 -9.39 -17.57
N LEU A 24 46.19 -8.99 -16.74
CA LEU A 24 46.31 -7.88 -15.80
C LEU A 24 46.71 -8.38 -14.39
N PRO A 25 47.71 -7.77 -13.73
CA PRO A 25 47.94 -7.99 -12.31
C PRO A 25 47.04 -7.07 -11.46
N SER A 26 46.65 -7.61 -10.32
CA SER A 26 45.79 -6.99 -9.31
C SER A 26 46.54 -5.87 -8.57
N THR A 27 46.04 -4.62 -8.68
CA THR A 27 46.43 -3.54 -7.78
C THR A 27 45.21 -2.73 -7.39
N ARG A 28 44.89 -2.72 -6.10
CA ARG A 28 43.82 -1.94 -5.47
C ARG A 28 44.06 -0.45 -5.71
N ILE A 29 43.08 0.23 -6.31
CA ILE A 29 42.97 1.69 -6.31
C ILE A 29 41.65 2.02 -5.61
N CYS A 30 41.76 2.68 -4.46
CA CYS A 30 40.63 3.28 -3.75
C CYS A 30 40.02 4.36 -4.64
N PHE A 31 38.78 4.15 -5.10
CA PHE A 31 37.99 5.22 -5.68
C PHE A 31 37.34 6.04 -4.56
N LEU A 32 37.73 7.31 -4.48
CA LEU A 32 36.91 8.34 -3.88
C LEU A 32 35.69 8.53 -4.78
N SER A 33 34.53 8.16 -4.24
CA SER A 33 33.21 8.29 -4.85
C SER A 33 32.80 9.76 -4.92
N THR A 34 32.84 10.36 -6.11
CA THR A 34 32.00 11.52 -6.45
C THR A 34 31.33 11.23 -7.79
N GLY A 35 30.14 10.65 -7.69
CA GLY A 35 29.22 10.41 -8.78
C GLY A 35 27.97 9.77 -8.20
N ASP A 36 27.01 10.58 -7.77
CA ASP A 36 25.69 10.13 -7.34
C ASP A 36 24.96 9.49 -8.53
N THR A 37 25.27 8.23 -8.78
CA THR A 37 24.33 7.30 -9.38
C THR A 37 23.33 7.04 -8.27
N ILE A 38 22.05 7.39 -8.44
CA ILE A 38 21.00 7.04 -7.47
C ILE A 38 20.82 5.52 -7.53
N GLN A 39 21.72 4.79 -6.90
CA GLN A 39 21.59 3.35 -6.71
C GLN A 39 20.79 3.19 -5.41
N MET A 40 19.46 3.15 -5.55
CA MET A 40 18.55 2.97 -4.43
C MET A 40 18.87 1.61 -3.77
N ASP A 41 19.33 1.62 -2.52
CA ASP A 41 19.58 0.38 -1.77
C ASP A 41 18.25 -0.26 -1.35
N LEU A 42 17.83 -1.27 -2.12
CA LEU A 42 16.59 -2.01 -1.89
C LEU A 42 16.72 -3.10 -0.82
N SER A 43 17.92 -3.32 -0.26
CA SER A 43 18.22 -4.44 0.64
C SER A 43 17.35 -4.44 1.91
N ASN A 44 16.91 -3.25 2.35
CA ASN A 44 16.12 -3.05 3.57
C ASN A 44 14.61 -2.98 3.36
N MET A 45 14.10 -3.15 2.12
CA MET A 45 12.65 -3.09 1.82
C MET A 45 11.89 -4.36 2.22
N ARG A 46 12.56 -5.36 2.79
CA ARG A 46 11.95 -6.65 3.14
C ARG A 46 11.12 -6.56 4.42
N LYS A 47 9.83 -6.88 4.32
CA LYS A 47 8.94 -7.07 5.46
C LYS A 47 9.31 -8.36 6.22
N LYS A 48 9.16 -8.34 7.55
CA LYS A 48 9.24 -9.55 8.38
C LYS A 48 7.98 -10.41 8.12
N TYR A 49 8.16 -11.72 8.00
CA TYR A 49 7.08 -12.69 7.79
C TYR A 49 6.76 -13.40 9.12
N LYS A 50 6.19 -14.60 9.06
CA LYS A 50 5.98 -15.48 10.21
C LYS A 50 7.29 -16.02 10.79
N GLY A 51 7.29 -16.38 12.07
CA GLY A 51 8.42 -17.00 12.77
C GLY A 51 8.36 -18.53 12.70
N ASP A 52 9.42 -19.20 13.16
CA ASP A 52 9.53 -20.68 13.14
C ASP A 52 8.42 -21.37 13.95
N GLU A 53 7.85 -20.69 14.94
CA GLU A 53 6.71 -21.17 15.75
C GLU A 53 5.38 -21.22 14.98
N GLU A 54 5.31 -20.60 13.79
CA GLU A 54 4.16 -20.62 12.87
C GLU A 54 4.51 -21.26 11.51
N SER A 55 5.35 -22.30 11.53
CA SER A 55 5.68 -23.13 10.35
C SER A 55 4.42 -23.76 9.75
N PHE A 56 4.33 -23.82 8.42
CA PHE A 56 3.26 -24.55 7.72
C PHE A 56 3.72 -25.98 7.41
N GLU A 57 3.38 -26.89 8.31
CA GLU A 57 3.77 -28.30 8.29
C GLU A 57 2.72 -29.21 7.62
N GLU A 58 3.12 -30.43 7.25
CA GLU A 58 2.28 -31.41 6.56
C GLU A 58 1.07 -31.84 7.41
N ASP A 59 1.18 -31.83 8.73
CA ASP A 59 0.11 -32.11 9.69
C ASP A 59 -0.91 -30.96 9.81
N GLN A 60 -0.53 -29.75 9.38
CA GLN A 60 -1.40 -28.58 9.31
C GLN A 60 -2.17 -28.49 7.99
N LEU A 61 -1.98 -29.45 7.07
CA LEU A 61 -2.84 -29.58 5.89
C LEU A 61 -4.26 -29.92 6.34
N ILE A 62 -5.18 -28.97 6.10
CA ILE A 62 -6.59 -29.11 6.45
C ILE A 62 -7.26 -30.16 5.56
N SER A 63 -6.73 -30.34 4.34
CA SER A 63 -7.16 -31.42 3.46
C SER A 63 -6.02 -31.98 2.62
N LEU A 64 -6.03 -33.31 2.46
CA LEU A 64 -5.23 -34.02 1.45
C LEU A 64 -5.84 -33.96 0.04
N ASP A 65 -6.93 -33.21 -0.13
CA ASP A 65 -7.48 -32.84 -1.43
C ASP A 65 -7.04 -31.41 -1.74
N PRO A 66 -6.19 -31.17 -2.76
CA PRO A 66 -5.60 -29.86 -2.98
C PRO A 66 -6.63 -28.80 -3.38
N ILE A 67 -7.78 -29.18 -3.96
CA ILE A 67 -8.85 -28.23 -4.27
C ILE A 67 -9.53 -27.74 -2.99
N LYS A 68 -9.69 -28.63 -2.01
CA LYS A 68 -10.23 -28.26 -0.68
C LYS A 68 -9.23 -27.43 0.11
N GLN A 69 -7.95 -27.77 0.04
CA GLN A 69 -6.89 -26.96 0.64
C GLN A 69 -6.87 -25.54 0.04
N PHE A 70 -7.03 -25.42 -1.27
CA PHE A 70 -7.22 -24.12 -1.93
C PHE A 70 -8.46 -23.39 -1.42
N ALA A 71 -9.61 -24.07 -1.33
CA ALA A 71 -10.86 -23.47 -0.88
C ALA A 71 -10.73 -22.85 0.52
N GLU A 72 -10.00 -23.51 1.41
CA GLU A 72 -9.79 -23.03 2.77
C GLU A 72 -8.85 -21.82 2.82
N TRP A 73 -7.72 -21.85 2.10
CA TRP A 73 -6.85 -20.68 1.99
C TRP A 73 -7.53 -19.50 1.30
N PHE A 74 -8.36 -19.78 0.30
CA PHE A 74 -9.17 -18.79 -0.39
C PHE A 74 -10.20 -18.16 0.56
N ASN A 75 -10.86 -18.97 1.40
CA ASN A 75 -11.79 -18.48 2.43
C ASN A 75 -11.10 -17.55 3.44
N GLN A 76 -9.89 -17.93 3.88
CA GLN A 76 -9.07 -17.07 4.75
C GLN A 76 -8.71 -15.76 4.05
N ALA A 77 -8.35 -15.80 2.77
CA ALA A 77 -8.07 -14.59 2.00
C ALA A 77 -9.31 -13.69 1.84
N THR A 78 -10.50 -14.27 1.62
CA THR A 78 -11.75 -13.49 1.51
C THR A 78 -12.21 -12.86 2.82
N LYS A 79 -11.80 -13.42 3.96
CA LYS A 79 -12.12 -12.87 5.29
C LYS A 79 -11.12 -11.81 5.76
N CYS A 80 -10.01 -11.64 5.05
CA CYS A 80 -8.98 -10.66 5.39
C CYS A 80 -9.35 -9.29 4.83
N PRO A 81 -9.53 -8.25 5.67
CA PRO A 81 -9.98 -6.93 5.21
C PRO A 81 -8.93 -6.20 4.36
N GLU A 82 -7.65 -6.56 4.50
CA GLU A 82 -6.55 -5.95 3.73
C GLU A 82 -6.46 -6.49 2.29
N ILE A 83 -7.18 -7.57 1.96
CA ILE A 83 -7.19 -8.16 0.63
C ILE A 83 -8.43 -7.67 -0.13
N GLY A 84 -8.23 -6.72 -1.04
CA GLY A 84 -9.32 -6.17 -1.86
C GLY A 84 -9.98 -7.21 -2.78
N GLU A 85 -9.18 -7.89 -3.62
CA GLU A 85 -9.69 -8.91 -4.57
C GLU A 85 -8.99 -10.26 -4.37
N ALA A 86 -9.50 -11.09 -3.45
CA ALA A 86 -8.93 -12.40 -3.16
C ALA A 86 -8.91 -13.37 -4.36
N ASN A 87 -9.82 -13.17 -5.32
CA ASN A 87 -9.94 -13.95 -6.55
C ASN A 87 -9.11 -13.39 -7.73
N ALA A 88 -8.35 -12.32 -7.52
CA ALA A 88 -7.39 -11.85 -8.51
C ALA A 88 -6.22 -12.83 -8.63
N MET A 89 -5.92 -13.21 -9.86
CA MET A 89 -4.82 -14.13 -10.17
C MET A 89 -4.01 -13.65 -11.37
N CYS A 90 -2.71 -13.86 -11.32
CA CYS A 90 -1.84 -13.69 -12.48
C CYS A 90 -1.95 -14.93 -13.37
N LEU A 91 -2.39 -14.74 -14.62
CA LEU A 91 -2.48 -15.78 -15.64
C LEU A 91 -1.30 -15.66 -16.60
N SER A 92 -0.43 -16.65 -16.55
CA SER A 92 0.72 -16.81 -17.45
C SER A 92 0.41 -17.80 -18.55
N THR A 93 0.59 -17.37 -19.79
CA THR A 93 0.45 -18.17 -21.02
C THR A 93 1.72 -18.04 -21.85
N ALA A 94 1.95 -18.93 -22.82
CA ALA A 94 3.10 -18.81 -23.70
C ALA A 94 2.73 -19.12 -25.14
N SER A 95 3.34 -18.38 -26.06
CA SER A 95 3.29 -18.70 -27.49
C SER A 95 3.96 -20.05 -27.78
N LYS A 96 3.69 -20.62 -28.95
CA LYS A 96 4.32 -21.87 -29.43
C LYS A 96 5.86 -21.79 -29.48
N ASP A 97 6.42 -20.58 -29.63
CA ASP A 97 7.87 -20.33 -29.63
C ASP A 97 8.48 -20.21 -28.21
N GLY A 98 7.70 -20.52 -27.17
CA GLY A 98 8.16 -20.45 -25.78
C GLY A 98 8.28 -19.04 -25.22
N ARG A 99 7.69 -18.02 -25.87
CA ARG A 99 7.66 -16.65 -25.34
C ARG A 99 6.49 -16.47 -24.38
N PRO A 100 6.71 -16.29 -23.07
CA PRO A 100 5.65 -16.15 -22.09
C PRO A 100 5.01 -14.76 -22.12
N SER A 101 3.77 -14.68 -21.64
CA SER A 101 3.08 -13.44 -21.37
C SER A 101 2.16 -13.61 -20.15
N ALA A 102 2.11 -12.59 -19.30
CA ALA A 102 1.36 -12.63 -18.05
C ALA A 102 0.43 -11.41 -17.93
N ARG A 103 -0.70 -11.58 -17.24
CA ARG A 103 -1.64 -10.50 -16.89
C ARG A 103 -2.54 -10.92 -15.74
N MET A 104 -3.13 -9.94 -15.06
CA MET A 104 -4.16 -10.20 -14.06
C MET A 104 -5.49 -10.58 -14.71
N VAL A 105 -6.16 -11.58 -14.14
CA VAL A 105 -7.54 -12.00 -14.45
C VAL A 105 -8.23 -12.39 -13.14
N LEU A 106 -9.56 -12.47 -13.16
CA LEU A 106 -10.33 -12.88 -12.00
C LEU A 106 -10.75 -14.35 -12.12
N LEU A 107 -10.54 -15.12 -11.06
CA LEU A 107 -11.17 -16.43 -10.89
C LEU A 107 -12.68 -16.25 -10.71
N LYS A 108 -13.47 -17.01 -11.47
CA LYS A 108 -14.95 -16.92 -11.47
C LYS A 108 -15.64 -18.20 -11.00
N GLY A 109 -14.89 -19.28 -10.84
CA GLY A 109 -15.37 -20.51 -10.23
C GLY A 109 -14.24 -21.52 -10.17
N TYR A 110 -14.34 -22.46 -9.23
CA TYR A 110 -13.42 -23.59 -9.16
C TYR A 110 -14.20 -24.83 -8.72
N SER A 111 -13.77 -25.99 -9.19
CA SER A 111 -14.36 -27.29 -8.86
C SER A 111 -13.29 -28.37 -8.94
N ASN A 112 -13.67 -29.62 -8.70
CA ASN A 112 -12.77 -30.76 -8.91
C ASN A 112 -12.31 -30.90 -10.37
N GLU A 113 -13.03 -30.30 -11.33
CA GLU A 113 -12.62 -30.28 -12.74
C GLU A 113 -11.53 -29.25 -13.00
N GLY A 114 -11.48 -28.15 -12.25
CA GLY A 114 -10.48 -27.10 -12.42
C GLY A 114 -10.95 -25.69 -12.11
N PHE A 115 -10.15 -24.70 -12.55
CA PHE A 115 -10.28 -23.28 -12.23
C PHE A 115 -10.77 -22.49 -13.45
N CYS A 116 -11.91 -21.81 -13.32
CA CYS A 116 -12.60 -21.14 -14.41
C CYS A 116 -12.37 -19.63 -14.43
N PHE A 117 -12.08 -19.08 -15.61
CA PHE A 117 -12.00 -17.64 -15.87
C PHE A 117 -12.60 -17.29 -17.23
N PHE A 118 -13.00 -16.03 -17.42
CA PHE A 118 -13.65 -15.57 -18.65
C PHE A 118 -12.83 -14.49 -19.34
N THR A 119 -12.79 -14.53 -20.67
CA THR A 119 -11.97 -13.61 -21.46
C THR A 119 -12.47 -13.50 -22.90
N ASN A 120 -11.76 -12.69 -23.70
CA ASN A 120 -11.94 -12.63 -25.14
C ASN A 120 -10.97 -13.62 -25.82
N TYR A 121 -11.51 -14.55 -26.61
CA TYR A 121 -10.77 -15.58 -27.36
C TYR A 121 -9.81 -15.01 -28.41
N GLU A 122 -10.08 -13.81 -28.95
CA GLU A 122 -9.21 -13.15 -29.93
C GLU A 122 -8.07 -12.34 -29.28
N SER A 123 -8.09 -12.17 -27.96
CA SER A 123 -7.02 -11.49 -27.25
C SER A 123 -5.69 -12.24 -27.36
N ARG A 124 -4.57 -11.58 -27.05
CA ARG A 124 -3.24 -12.22 -27.07
C ARG A 124 -3.21 -13.55 -26.31
N LYS A 125 -3.84 -13.60 -25.11
CA LYS A 125 -3.90 -14.82 -24.29
C LYS A 125 -4.76 -15.91 -24.92
N GLY A 126 -5.88 -15.53 -25.57
CA GLY A 126 -6.77 -16.49 -26.21
C GLY A 126 -6.09 -17.17 -27.40
N LYS A 127 -5.37 -16.38 -28.21
CA LYS A 127 -4.53 -16.90 -29.31
C LYS A 127 -3.40 -17.79 -28.81
N GLU A 128 -2.72 -17.41 -27.74
CA GLU A 128 -1.68 -18.25 -27.13
C GLU A 128 -2.27 -19.58 -26.65
N LEU A 129 -3.39 -19.56 -25.92
CA LEU A 129 -4.07 -20.75 -25.39
C LEU A 129 -4.64 -21.68 -26.48
N GLU A 130 -5.01 -21.13 -27.63
CA GLU A 130 -5.45 -21.93 -28.78
C GLU A 130 -4.28 -22.71 -29.41
N THR A 131 -3.09 -22.11 -29.46
CA THR A 131 -1.90 -22.76 -30.01
C THR A 131 -1.14 -23.62 -28.99
N ASN A 132 -1.26 -23.30 -27.71
CA ASN A 132 -0.55 -23.93 -26.60
C ASN A 132 -1.49 -23.97 -25.38
N PRO A 133 -2.24 -25.07 -25.17
CA PRO A 133 -3.29 -25.16 -24.15
C PRO A 133 -2.72 -25.43 -22.75
N HIS A 134 -1.68 -24.69 -22.35
CA HIS A 134 -1.04 -24.76 -21.05
C HIS A 134 -1.04 -23.38 -20.39
N ALA A 135 -1.34 -23.34 -19.10
CA ALA A 135 -1.32 -22.10 -18.32
C ALA A 135 -0.83 -22.33 -16.89
N CYS A 136 -0.29 -21.26 -16.31
CA CYS A 136 0.04 -21.17 -14.89
C CYS A 136 -0.76 -20.01 -14.27
N LEU A 137 -1.40 -20.29 -13.14
CA LEU A 137 -2.14 -19.33 -12.32
C LEU A 137 -1.35 -19.07 -11.04
N VAL A 138 -1.22 -17.81 -10.65
CA VAL A 138 -0.62 -17.43 -9.37
C VAL A 138 -1.56 -16.53 -8.59
N PHE A 139 -1.92 -16.98 -7.39
CA PHE A 139 -2.57 -16.17 -6.36
C PHE A 139 -1.50 -15.70 -5.39
N HIS A 140 -1.47 -14.40 -5.11
CA HIS A 140 -0.53 -13.82 -4.14
C HIS A 140 -1.32 -12.95 -3.15
N TRP A 141 -1.41 -13.43 -1.91
CA TRP A 141 -2.10 -12.74 -0.82
C TRP A 141 -1.05 -12.16 0.12
N GLU A 142 -0.61 -10.94 -0.20
CA GLU A 142 0.50 -10.26 0.49
C GLU A 142 0.30 -10.15 2.02
N PRO A 143 -0.87 -9.75 2.55
CA PRO A 143 -1.07 -9.64 4.00
C PRO A 143 -0.94 -10.96 4.74
N LEU A 144 -1.29 -12.08 4.07
CA LEU A 144 -1.17 -13.43 4.63
C LEU A 144 0.21 -14.06 4.38
N SER A 145 1.04 -13.41 3.57
CA SER A 145 2.30 -13.97 3.07
C SER A 145 2.12 -15.36 2.44
N LYS A 146 1.01 -15.54 1.73
CA LYS A 146 0.64 -16.80 1.07
C LYS A 146 0.69 -16.66 -0.44
N GLN A 147 1.11 -17.73 -1.10
CA GLN A 147 1.04 -17.84 -2.54
C GLN A 147 0.52 -19.23 -2.92
N VAL A 148 -0.36 -19.27 -3.92
CA VAL A 148 -0.79 -20.53 -4.54
C VAL A 148 -0.41 -20.48 -6.02
N ARG A 149 0.30 -21.50 -6.49
CA ARG A 149 0.58 -21.70 -7.93
C ARG A 149 -0.21 -22.90 -8.42
N ILE A 150 -0.88 -22.76 -9.55
CA ILE A 150 -1.63 -23.84 -10.20
C ILE A 150 -1.17 -23.94 -11.65
N GLU A 151 -0.71 -25.11 -12.06
CA GLU A 151 -0.30 -25.38 -13.44
C GLU A 151 -1.20 -26.47 -14.02
N GLY A 152 -1.54 -26.35 -15.30
CA GLY A 152 -2.48 -27.27 -15.90
C GLY A 152 -2.73 -27.07 -17.39
N THR A 153 -3.54 -27.96 -17.94
CA THR A 153 -4.06 -27.85 -19.31
C THR A 153 -5.32 -26.98 -19.33
N VAL A 154 -5.55 -26.28 -20.43
CA VAL A 154 -6.65 -25.32 -20.57
C VAL A 154 -7.64 -25.79 -21.62
N GLU A 155 -8.93 -25.76 -21.28
CA GLU A 155 -10.03 -26.09 -22.20
C GLU A 155 -11.06 -24.97 -22.25
N LYS A 156 -11.67 -24.74 -23.42
CA LYS A 156 -12.82 -23.82 -23.55
C LYS A 156 -14.03 -24.46 -22.87
N ILE A 157 -14.75 -23.71 -22.05
CA ILE A 157 -16.02 -24.20 -21.49
C ILE A 157 -17.10 -24.22 -22.59
N SER A 158 -18.18 -24.96 -22.37
CA SER A 158 -19.32 -24.99 -23.31
C SER A 158 -19.84 -23.59 -23.61
N ARG A 159 -20.24 -23.34 -24.86
CA ARG A 159 -20.84 -22.06 -25.27
C ARG A 159 -22.03 -21.67 -24.40
N GLN A 160 -22.87 -22.63 -24.05
CA GLN A 160 -24.03 -22.42 -23.16
C GLN A 160 -23.62 -21.79 -21.81
N LYS A 161 -22.69 -22.41 -21.07
CA LYS A 161 -22.15 -21.85 -19.82
C LYS A 161 -21.49 -20.47 -20.00
N SER A 162 -20.87 -20.21 -21.16
CA SER A 162 -20.32 -18.89 -21.47
C SER A 162 -21.41 -17.84 -21.62
N VAL A 163 -22.47 -18.15 -22.35
CA VAL A 163 -23.63 -17.25 -22.55
C VAL A 163 -24.32 -16.98 -21.21
N GLU A 164 -24.61 -18.03 -20.43
CA GLU A 164 -25.22 -17.89 -19.09
C GLU A 164 -24.44 -16.94 -18.17
N TYR A 165 -23.12 -17.09 -18.11
CA TYR A 165 -22.27 -16.19 -17.33
C TYR A 165 -22.12 -14.80 -17.96
N PHE A 166 -22.24 -14.65 -19.29
CA PHE A 166 -22.26 -13.33 -19.93
C PHE A 166 -23.45 -12.51 -19.44
N HIS A 167 -24.65 -13.11 -19.46
CA HIS A 167 -25.90 -12.46 -19.08
C HIS A 167 -26.03 -12.23 -17.56
N SER A 168 -25.29 -12.98 -16.73
CA SER A 168 -25.23 -12.72 -15.28
C SER A 168 -24.40 -11.48 -14.90
N ARG A 169 -23.65 -10.88 -15.84
CA ARG A 169 -22.82 -9.70 -15.59
C ARG A 169 -23.66 -8.42 -15.66
N PRO A 170 -23.26 -7.32 -14.99
CA PRO A 170 -23.90 -6.02 -15.17
C PRO A 170 -23.93 -5.59 -16.64
N LYS A 171 -25.00 -4.90 -17.06
CA LYS A 171 -25.21 -4.51 -18.47
C LYS A 171 -24.05 -3.68 -19.04
N SER A 172 -23.50 -2.75 -18.26
CA SER A 172 -22.29 -1.98 -18.62
C SER A 172 -21.08 -2.88 -18.91
N SER A 173 -20.90 -3.96 -18.13
CA SER A 173 -19.85 -4.97 -18.32
C SER A 173 -20.07 -5.83 -19.56
N GLN A 174 -21.32 -6.12 -19.91
CA GLN A 174 -21.69 -6.79 -21.16
C GLN A 174 -21.34 -5.90 -22.35
N ILE A 175 -21.77 -4.64 -22.32
CA ILE A 175 -21.49 -3.64 -23.37
C ILE A 175 -19.99 -3.44 -23.55
N GLY A 176 -19.23 -3.24 -22.47
CA GLY A 176 -17.77 -3.07 -22.53
C GLY A 176 -17.05 -4.25 -23.19
N ALA A 177 -17.58 -5.48 -23.05
CA ALA A 177 -17.05 -6.66 -23.74
C ALA A 177 -17.35 -6.67 -25.25
N VAL A 178 -18.41 -5.98 -25.70
CA VAL A 178 -18.75 -5.80 -27.11
C VAL A 178 -17.93 -4.66 -27.72
N VAL A 179 -17.79 -3.53 -27.02
CA VAL A 179 -17.04 -2.34 -27.47
C VAL A 179 -15.58 -2.66 -27.75
N SER A 180 -14.96 -3.45 -26.87
CA SER A 180 -13.51 -3.67 -26.89
C SER A 180 -13.14 -5.00 -27.57
N ARG A 181 -12.58 -4.91 -28.77
CA ARG A 181 -11.78 -5.99 -29.36
C ARG A 181 -10.45 -6.10 -28.60
N GLN A 182 -10.50 -6.73 -27.44
CA GLN A 182 -9.42 -6.78 -26.46
C GLN A 182 -8.07 -7.09 -27.12
N SER A 183 -7.06 -6.25 -26.84
CA SER A 183 -5.69 -6.33 -27.39
C SER A 183 -5.51 -5.90 -28.86
N SER A 184 -6.51 -5.26 -29.48
CA SER A 184 -6.35 -4.62 -30.80
C SER A 184 -5.89 -3.16 -30.69
N VAL A 185 -5.20 -2.66 -31.73
CA VAL A 185 -4.79 -1.25 -31.81
C VAL A 185 -6.02 -0.36 -32.03
N ILE A 186 -6.11 0.73 -31.25
CA ILE A 186 -7.17 1.74 -31.34
C ILE A 186 -6.55 3.13 -31.47
N PRO A 187 -7.24 4.11 -32.09
CA PRO A 187 -6.66 5.43 -32.33
C PRO A 187 -6.46 6.25 -31.05
N ASN A 188 -7.39 6.18 -30.11
CA ASN A 188 -7.34 6.91 -28.84
C ASN A 188 -8.45 6.43 -27.87
N ARG A 189 -8.47 6.97 -26.64
CA ARG A 189 -9.49 6.67 -25.62
C ARG A 189 -10.88 7.19 -26.00
N GLN A 190 -10.96 8.27 -26.77
CA GLN A 190 -12.22 8.89 -27.17
C GLN A 190 -13.05 7.96 -28.07
N TYR A 191 -12.40 7.22 -28.97
CA TYR A 191 -13.01 6.16 -29.77
C TYR A 191 -13.76 5.11 -28.94
N LEU A 192 -13.20 4.69 -27.80
CA LEU A 192 -13.87 3.74 -26.91
C LEU A 192 -15.09 4.35 -26.22
N ARG A 193 -15.01 5.63 -25.82
CA ARG A 193 -16.13 6.34 -25.18
C ARG A 193 -17.30 6.50 -26.13
N GLU A 194 -17.04 6.90 -27.36
CA GLU A 194 -18.05 7.05 -28.41
C GLU A 194 -18.72 5.71 -28.71
N LYS A 195 -17.93 4.65 -28.93
CA LYS A 195 -18.47 3.31 -29.18
C LYS A 195 -19.24 2.74 -27.98
N ASN A 196 -18.83 3.05 -26.76
CA ASN A 196 -19.56 2.65 -25.57
C ASN A 196 -20.91 3.35 -25.48
N ALA A 197 -20.95 4.67 -25.66
CA ALA A 197 -22.20 5.44 -25.65
C ALA A 197 -23.16 5.01 -26.77
N GLU A 198 -22.65 4.75 -27.99
CA GLU A 198 -23.44 4.20 -29.10
C GLU A 198 -24.11 2.86 -28.74
N LEU A 199 -23.39 1.97 -28.06
CA LEU A 199 -23.92 0.65 -27.68
C LEU A 199 -24.80 0.69 -26.43
N GLU A 200 -24.53 1.60 -25.49
CA GLU A 200 -25.42 1.88 -24.35
C GLU A 200 -26.79 2.34 -24.82
N GLU A 201 -26.84 3.27 -25.77
CA GLU A 201 -28.11 3.72 -26.35
C GLU A 201 -28.79 2.62 -27.16
N LYS A 202 -28.03 1.91 -28.00
CA LYS A 202 -28.58 0.81 -28.83
C LYS A 202 -29.20 -0.30 -27.99
N TYR A 203 -28.57 -0.67 -26.88
CA TYR A 203 -29.02 -1.76 -26.01
C TYR A 203 -29.79 -1.28 -24.78
N LYS A 204 -30.19 -0.01 -24.70
CA LYS A 204 -30.88 0.53 -23.52
C LYS A 204 -32.08 -0.30 -23.08
N ASP A 205 -32.95 -0.66 -24.02
CA ASP A 205 -34.17 -1.45 -23.80
C ASP A 205 -34.11 -2.87 -24.37
N SER A 206 -32.92 -3.32 -24.80
CA SER A 206 -32.73 -4.66 -25.38
C SER A 206 -31.59 -5.43 -24.71
N GLU A 207 -31.62 -6.75 -24.87
CA GLU A 207 -30.59 -7.64 -24.34
C GLU A 207 -29.33 -7.57 -25.20
N VAL A 208 -28.16 -7.53 -24.55
CA VAL A 208 -26.88 -7.50 -25.25
C VAL A 208 -26.53 -8.93 -25.69
N PRO A 209 -26.37 -9.22 -26.99
CA PRO A 209 -25.99 -10.55 -27.44
C PRO A 209 -24.56 -10.87 -27.03
N ALA A 210 -24.33 -12.05 -26.47
CA ALA A 210 -23.00 -12.52 -26.11
C ALA A 210 -22.13 -12.76 -27.36
N PRO A 211 -21.02 -12.02 -27.56
CA PRO A 211 -20.20 -12.18 -28.76
C PRO A 211 -19.58 -13.57 -28.88
N ASP A 212 -19.40 -14.08 -30.11
CA ASP A 212 -18.80 -15.40 -30.36
C ASP A 212 -17.33 -15.49 -29.92
N TYR A 213 -16.63 -14.36 -29.96
CA TYR A 213 -15.26 -14.23 -29.48
C TYR A 213 -15.15 -14.09 -27.95
N TRP A 214 -16.26 -14.11 -27.20
CA TRP A 214 -16.24 -14.00 -25.74
C TRP A 214 -16.66 -15.31 -25.08
N GLY A 215 -15.95 -15.73 -24.04
CA GLY A 215 -16.36 -16.88 -23.24
C GLY A 215 -15.35 -17.31 -22.18
N GLY A 216 -15.59 -18.49 -21.62
CA GLY A 216 -14.79 -19.03 -20.52
C GLY A 216 -13.75 -20.06 -20.93
N TYR A 217 -12.74 -20.20 -20.07
CA TYR A 217 -11.76 -21.28 -20.05
C TYR A 217 -11.76 -21.94 -18.68
N ILE A 218 -11.45 -23.24 -18.63
CA ILE A 218 -11.16 -24.00 -17.42
C ILE A 218 -9.72 -24.50 -17.45
N VAL A 219 -8.96 -24.24 -16.39
CA VAL A 219 -7.62 -24.79 -16.17
C VAL A 219 -7.74 -26.06 -15.34
N LYS A 220 -7.43 -27.20 -15.94
CA LYS A 220 -7.41 -28.51 -15.30
C LYS A 220 -6.05 -28.71 -14.61
N PRO A 221 -5.99 -28.69 -13.27
CA PRO A 221 -4.73 -28.69 -12.56
C PRO A 221 -4.00 -30.03 -12.70
N THR A 222 -2.71 -29.96 -12.99
CA THR A 222 -1.74 -31.06 -12.91
C THR A 222 -0.76 -30.88 -11.76
N LEU A 223 -0.55 -29.62 -11.34
CA LEU A 223 0.27 -29.26 -10.20
C LEU A 223 -0.38 -28.11 -9.42
N ILE A 224 -0.38 -28.21 -8.08
CA ILE A 224 -0.80 -27.13 -7.18
C ILE A 224 0.25 -26.99 -6.08
N GLU A 225 0.92 -25.83 -6.01
CA GLU A 225 1.87 -25.49 -4.94
C GLU A 225 1.22 -24.53 -3.95
N PHE A 226 1.37 -24.85 -2.65
CA PHE A 226 1.06 -23.99 -1.53
C PHE A 226 2.36 -23.48 -0.93
N TRP A 227 2.54 -22.16 -0.96
CA TRP A 227 3.71 -21.47 -0.45
C TRP A 227 3.32 -20.56 0.72
N GLN A 228 4.04 -20.67 1.84
CA GLN A 228 3.90 -19.81 3.01
C GLN A 228 5.24 -19.13 3.34
N GLY A 229 5.19 -17.79 3.45
CA GLY A 229 6.34 -16.97 3.77
C GLY A 229 6.81 -17.14 5.22
N GLN A 230 8.13 -17.23 5.42
CA GLN A 230 8.80 -17.42 6.70
C GLN A 230 9.96 -16.42 6.81
N THR A 231 10.19 -15.88 8.02
CA THR A 231 11.17 -14.80 8.26
C THR A 231 12.60 -15.28 8.02
N ASN A 232 12.90 -16.51 8.44
CA ASN A 232 14.21 -17.17 8.30
C ASN A 232 14.60 -17.55 6.86
N ARG A 233 13.75 -17.26 5.85
CA ARG A 233 13.92 -17.62 4.42
C ARG A 233 13.72 -19.11 4.10
N LEU A 234 13.40 -19.93 5.09
CA LEU A 234 13.03 -21.33 4.90
C LEU A 234 11.53 -21.39 4.66
N HIS A 235 11.12 -20.99 3.46
CA HIS A 235 9.71 -20.94 3.09
C HIS A 235 9.11 -22.34 3.00
N ASP A 236 7.89 -22.49 3.52
CA ASP A 236 7.16 -23.75 3.42
C ASP A 236 6.58 -23.90 2.03
N ARG A 237 6.90 -25.01 1.36
CA ARG A 237 6.47 -25.30 -0.01
C ARG A 237 5.96 -26.73 -0.09
N ILE A 238 4.64 -26.89 -0.13
CA ILE A 238 3.98 -28.18 -0.31
C ILE A 238 3.40 -28.21 -1.72
N VAL A 239 3.85 -29.18 -2.52
CA VAL A 239 3.47 -29.32 -3.92
C VAL A 239 2.66 -30.59 -4.11
N PHE A 240 1.46 -30.45 -4.66
CA PHE A 240 0.60 -31.54 -5.11
C PHE A 240 0.79 -31.73 -6.61
N THR A 241 1.05 -32.95 -7.04
CA THR A 241 1.17 -33.34 -8.44
C THR A 241 0.23 -34.49 -8.77
N ARG A 242 -0.22 -34.52 -10.03
CA ARG A 242 -1.02 -35.62 -10.58
C ARG A 242 -0.33 -36.14 -11.83
N GLU A 243 0.37 -37.27 -11.71
CA GLU A 243 0.91 -37.98 -12.87
C GLU A 243 -0.15 -38.87 -13.52
N GLY A 244 -0.13 -38.95 -14.85
CA GLY A 244 -0.96 -39.88 -15.60
C GLY A 244 -0.30 -41.25 -15.66
N GLY A 245 -0.53 -42.10 -14.66
CA GLY A 245 -0.06 -43.49 -14.62
C GLY A 245 0.20 -43.99 -13.20
N GLU A 246 0.15 -45.32 -13.00
CA GLU A 246 0.62 -45.96 -11.76
C GLU A 246 2.16 -45.93 -11.73
N THR A 247 2.73 -44.88 -11.15
CA THR A 247 4.18 -44.80 -10.87
C THR A 247 4.43 -45.17 -9.40
N GLU A 248 5.49 -45.94 -9.13
CA GLU A 248 5.94 -46.24 -7.76
C GLU A 248 6.26 -44.93 -7.00
N LEU A 249 5.75 -44.81 -5.77
CA LEU A 249 6.00 -43.65 -4.90
C LEU A 249 7.49 -43.57 -4.56
N GLN A 250 8.11 -42.41 -4.79
CA GLN A 250 9.50 -42.14 -4.40
C GLN A 250 9.62 -41.91 -2.87
N GLU A 251 10.83 -42.02 -2.33
CA GLU A 251 11.14 -42.04 -0.87
C GLU A 251 10.65 -40.82 -0.06
N MET A 252 10.26 -39.71 -0.72
CA MET A 252 9.74 -38.48 -0.10
C MET A 252 8.37 -38.03 -0.65
N GLN A 253 7.62 -38.94 -1.29
CA GLN A 253 6.29 -38.68 -1.83
C GLN A 253 5.20 -39.31 -0.96
N HIS A 254 4.15 -38.56 -0.71
CA HIS A 254 3.02 -38.98 0.12
C HIS A 254 1.73 -39.03 -0.70
N GLN A 255 0.91 -40.06 -0.46
CA GLN A 255 -0.34 -40.23 -1.19
C GLN A 255 -1.41 -39.25 -0.68
N ALA A 256 -2.06 -38.56 -1.60
CA ALA A 256 -3.18 -37.64 -1.36
C ALA A 256 -4.48 -38.18 -1.96
N LYS A 257 -5.60 -37.51 -1.68
CA LYS A 257 -6.92 -37.95 -2.12
C LYS A 257 -7.11 -37.70 -3.62
N GLY A 258 -7.77 -38.62 -4.33
CA GLY A 258 -8.19 -38.41 -5.73
C GLY A 258 -7.08 -38.58 -6.78
N GLY A 259 -6.09 -39.44 -6.51
CA GLY A 259 -4.98 -39.71 -7.42
C GLY A 259 -3.87 -38.65 -7.39
N TRP A 260 -3.89 -37.77 -6.39
CA TRP A 260 -2.83 -36.80 -6.15
C TRP A 260 -1.72 -37.39 -5.29
N VAL A 261 -0.51 -36.90 -5.50
CA VAL A 261 0.65 -37.15 -4.65
C VAL A 261 1.16 -35.78 -4.18
N TYR A 262 1.66 -35.69 -2.95
CA TYR A 262 2.25 -34.46 -2.45
C TYR A 262 3.63 -34.69 -1.86
N HIS A 263 4.47 -33.66 -1.92
CA HIS A 263 5.81 -33.67 -1.34
C HIS A 263 6.20 -32.23 -0.97
N ARG A 264 7.18 -32.11 -0.07
CA ARG A 264 7.77 -30.82 0.31
C ARG A 264 8.96 -30.49 -0.58
N GLU A 265 8.96 -29.33 -1.21
CA GLU A 265 10.10 -28.84 -1.99
C GLU A 265 11.04 -27.99 -1.13
N ARG A 266 12.36 -28.22 -1.25
CA ARG A 266 13.36 -27.40 -0.55
C ARG A 266 13.46 -26.01 -1.19
N SER A 267 13.44 -24.95 -0.39
CA SER A 267 13.94 -23.64 -0.79
C SER A 267 15.47 -23.72 -0.96
N HIS A 268 15.98 -23.33 -2.12
CA HIS A 268 17.40 -23.44 -2.52
C HIS A 268 18.37 -22.90 -1.44
N TRP A 269 19.55 -23.54 -1.33
CA TRP A 269 20.60 -23.44 -0.28
C TRP A 269 20.41 -24.38 0.92
N PHE A 270 20.66 -25.68 0.73
CA PHE A 270 21.45 -26.53 1.63
C PHE A 270 21.54 -27.95 1.06
N CYS A 271 22.67 -28.27 0.42
CA CYS A 271 23.15 -29.65 0.31
C CYS A 271 24.11 -29.89 1.47
N ILE A 272 23.67 -30.63 2.50
CA ILE A 272 24.58 -31.27 3.46
C ILE A 272 24.35 -32.79 3.34
N PRO A 273 25.41 -33.61 3.21
CA PRO A 273 25.29 -35.06 3.20
C PRO A 273 24.81 -35.58 4.56
N GLU A 274 23.88 -36.52 4.54
CA GLU A 274 23.39 -37.23 5.73
C GLU A 274 24.52 -37.98 6.43
N ARG A 275 25.05 -37.41 7.52
CA ARG A 275 25.76 -38.20 8.53
C ARG A 275 25.83 -37.50 9.90
N ALA A 276 24.68 -37.30 10.55
CA ALA A 276 24.64 -37.05 12.00
C ALA A 276 23.23 -37.22 12.58
N LYS A 277 22.80 -38.46 12.82
CA LYS A 277 21.77 -38.76 13.84
C LYS A 277 22.16 -40.01 14.62
N LYS A 278 22.92 -39.80 15.68
CA LYS A 278 23.03 -40.70 16.83
C LYS A 278 23.62 -39.89 17.97
N LEU A 279 22.79 -39.54 18.95
CA LEU A 279 23.10 -39.39 20.37
C LEU A 279 21.91 -38.71 21.04
N LEU A 280 21.14 -39.49 21.82
CA LEU A 280 20.71 -39.19 23.19
C LEU A 280 19.56 -40.14 23.56
N THR A 281 19.92 -41.27 24.15
CA THR A 281 19.03 -42.12 24.95
C THR A 281 19.90 -42.90 25.94
N VAL A 282 19.97 -42.40 27.18
CA VAL A 282 20.28 -43.10 28.45
C VAL A 282 19.71 -42.16 29.53
N GLY A 283 18.73 -42.47 30.39
CA GLY A 283 18.57 -43.63 31.28
C GLY A 283 19.11 -43.26 32.67
N HIS A 284 18.29 -43.37 33.75
CA HIS A 284 18.60 -44.06 35.02
C HIS A 284 17.57 -43.81 36.14
N ASN A 285 17.45 -44.84 36.98
CA ASN A 285 16.49 -45.13 38.04
C ASN A 285 16.82 -44.52 39.43
N ASN A 286 15.76 -44.29 40.24
CA ASN A 286 15.54 -44.49 41.72
C ASN A 286 16.62 -44.12 42.78
N PRO A 287 16.28 -43.79 44.06
CA PRO A 287 15.41 -44.61 44.93
C PRO A 287 14.58 -43.90 46.04
N ALA A 288 13.68 -44.69 46.65
CA ALA A 288 12.95 -44.40 47.88
C ALA A 288 13.82 -44.61 49.15
N GLN A 289 13.55 -43.83 50.21
CA GLN A 289 14.06 -44.07 51.55
C GLN A 289 12.96 -43.97 52.62
N ASN A 290 13.00 -44.96 53.53
CA ASN A 290 12.18 -45.15 54.72
C ASN A 290 12.38 -44.07 55.79
N TYR A 291 11.32 -43.77 56.54
CA TYR A 291 11.43 -43.34 57.94
C TYR A 291 10.39 -44.06 58.80
N ASN A 292 10.88 -44.90 59.71
CA ASN A 292 10.14 -45.36 60.89
C ASN A 292 10.31 -44.32 62.00
N ASN A 293 9.23 -44.02 62.72
CA ASN A 293 9.32 -43.57 64.11
C ASN A 293 8.02 -43.95 64.83
N GLU A 294 8.13 -44.95 65.70
CA GLU A 294 7.13 -45.26 66.71
C GLU A 294 7.24 -44.20 67.82
N LYS A 295 6.20 -43.38 67.99
CA LYS A 295 5.95 -42.63 69.23
C LYS A 295 4.58 -43.02 69.77
N THR A 296 4.57 -43.28 71.07
CA THR A 296 3.49 -43.84 71.88
C THR A 296 2.24 -42.96 71.89
N ARG A 297 1.08 -43.64 71.82
CA ARG A 297 -0.26 -43.11 71.51
C ARG A 297 -0.85 -42.14 72.56
N ASP A 298 -0.18 -41.96 73.70
CA ASP A 298 -0.70 -41.20 74.83
C ASP A 298 -0.13 -39.76 74.92
N GLU A 299 1.06 -39.47 74.37
CA GLU A 299 1.58 -38.09 74.28
C GLU A 299 0.87 -37.25 73.20
N ILE A 300 0.21 -37.92 72.23
CA ILE A 300 -0.51 -37.25 71.14
C ILE A 300 -1.83 -36.63 71.62
N LYS A 301 -2.42 -37.10 72.74
CA LYS A 301 -3.75 -36.63 73.18
C LYS A 301 -3.73 -35.27 73.88
N GLU A 302 -2.65 -34.91 74.58
CA GLU A 302 -2.56 -33.61 75.28
C GLU A 302 -2.22 -32.44 74.34
N ASN A 303 -1.50 -32.68 73.23
CA ASN A 303 -1.13 -31.62 72.27
C ASN A 303 -2.24 -31.25 71.25
N ILE A 304 -3.32 -32.03 71.15
CA ILE A 304 -4.39 -31.78 70.16
C ILE A 304 -5.29 -30.58 70.55
N GLN A 305 -5.36 -30.24 71.85
CA GLN A 305 -6.27 -29.17 72.32
C GLN A 305 -5.83 -27.76 71.89
N HIS A 306 -4.55 -27.55 71.55
CA HIS A 306 -4.01 -26.24 71.16
C HIS A 306 -3.73 -26.07 69.66
N LEU A 307 -3.98 -27.09 68.83
CA LEU A 307 -3.78 -27.00 67.38
C LEU A 307 -4.92 -26.22 66.71
N PRO A 308 -4.62 -25.24 65.83
CA PRO A 308 -5.63 -24.53 65.06
C PRO A 308 -6.36 -25.47 64.09
N ILE A 309 -7.62 -25.18 63.82
CA ILE A 309 -8.42 -25.87 62.82
C ILE A 309 -8.34 -25.06 61.53
N ASP A 310 -7.50 -25.51 60.61
CA ASP A 310 -7.36 -24.86 59.30
C ASP A 310 -8.30 -25.53 58.30
N ILE A 311 -9.19 -24.73 57.69
CA ILE A 311 -10.17 -25.20 56.71
C ILE A 311 -10.06 -24.35 55.46
N HIS A 312 -9.90 -24.98 54.31
CA HIS A 312 -9.93 -24.26 53.04
C HIS A 312 -11.37 -23.87 52.67
N SER A 313 -11.59 -22.64 52.22
CA SER A 313 -12.91 -22.07 51.88
C SER A 313 -13.70 -22.93 50.89
N SER A 314 -13.03 -23.47 49.86
CA SER A 314 -13.63 -24.38 48.86
C SER A 314 -14.05 -25.74 49.41
N LYS A 315 -13.51 -26.14 50.56
CA LYS A 315 -13.81 -27.41 51.25
C LYS A 315 -14.63 -27.23 52.51
N LEU A 316 -14.99 -26.00 52.85
CA LEU A 316 -15.75 -25.69 54.06
C LEU A 316 -17.09 -26.43 54.10
N LEU A 317 -17.81 -26.47 52.98
CA LEU A 317 -19.13 -27.13 52.91
C LEU A 317 -19.00 -28.65 53.04
N ASP A 318 -18.04 -29.25 52.32
CA ASP A 318 -17.71 -30.68 52.40
C ASP A 318 -17.29 -31.05 53.84
N TRP A 319 -16.47 -30.22 54.47
CA TRP A 319 -15.98 -30.39 55.84
C TRP A 319 -17.11 -30.33 56.88
N LEU A 320 -18.06 -29.40 56.72
CA LEU A 320 -19.23 -29.29 57.58
C LEU A 320 -20.15 -30.52 57.45
N VAL A 321 -20.27 -31.09 56.24
CA VAL A 321 -21.08 -32.29 55.99
C VAL A 321 -20.40 -33.56 56.52
N ASP A 322 -19.10 -33.76 56.25
CA ASP A 322 -18.33 -34.93 56.68
C ASP A 322 -18.29 -35.08 58.21
N ARG A 323 -18.19 -33.95 58.93
CA ARG A 323 -18.23 -33.90 60.40
C ARG A 323 -19.65 -33.91 60.99
N ARG A 324 -20.68 -34.12 60.16
CA ARG A 324 -22.11 -34.15 60.53
C ARG A 324 -22.63 -32.85 61.18
N HIS A 325 -21.98 -31.72 60.93
CA HIS A 325 -22.50 -30.41 61.33
C HIS A 325 -23.72 -30.03 60.48
N CYS A 326 -23.84 -30.59 59.27
CA CYS A 326 -24.95 -30.38 58.35
C CYS A 326 -25.38 -31.71 57.70
N SER A 327 -26.69 -31.92 57.50
CA SER A 327 -27.22 -33.13 56.84
C SER A 327 -27.26 -32.97 55.33
N LEU A 328 -26.97 -34.00 54.51
CA LEU A 328 -26.88 -33.91 53.04
C LEU A 328 -28.14 -33.31 52.34
N LYS A 329 -29.30 -33.31 53.00
CA LYS A 329 -30.59 -32.80 52.49
C LYS A 329 -30.91 -31.35 52.89
N TRP A 330 -29.98 -30.66 53.56
CA TRP A 330 -30.18 -29.32 54.12
C TRP A 330 -30.61 -28.28 53.07
N GLN A 331 -30.08 -28.37 51.84
CA GLN A 331 -30.35 -27.43 50.74
C GLN A 331 -31.84 -27.34 50.37
N ASN A 332 -32.54 -28.49 50.36
CA ASN A 332 -33.97 -28.57 50.05
C ASN A 332 -34.84 -28.00 51.18
N VAL A 333 -34.37 -28.11 52.42
CA VAL A 333 -35.07 -27.61 53.60
C VAL A 333 -34.86 -26.10 53.73
N VAL A 334 -33.67 -25.60 53.40
CA VAL A 334 -33.32 -24.17 53.44
C VAL A 334 -34.11 -23.35 52.43
N MET A 335 -34.37 -23.83 51.21
CA MET A 335 -35.20 -23.08 50.26
C MET A 335 -36.61 -22.82 50.78
N VAL A 336 -37.26 -23.85 51.34
CA VAL A 336 -38.60 -23.76 51.94
C VAL A 336 -38.60 -22.86 53.19
N ILE A 337 -37.52 -22.90 53.97
CA ILE A 337 -37.33 -22.02 55.13
C ILE A 337 -37.11 -20.57 54.66
N ARG A 338 -36.35 -20.34 53.59
CA ARG A 338 -36.04 -19.01 53.03
C ARG A 338 -37.26 -18.36 52.39
N GLU A 339 -38.12 -19.13 51.74
CA GLU A 339 -39.44 -18.66 51.27
C GLU A 339 -40.35 -18.27 52.45
N LYS A 340 -40.37 -19.08 53.52
CA LYS A 340 -41.15 -18.78 54.74
C LYS A 340 -40.60 -17.60 55.54
N ILE A 341 -39.27 -17.45 55.61
CA ILE A 341 -38.60 -16.33 56.27
C ILE A 341 -38.78 -15.05 55.46
N ASN A 342 -38.64 -15.08 54.13
CA ASN A 342 -38.90 -13.92 53.27
C ASN A 342 -40.37 -13.48 53.33
N ALA A 343 -41.30 -14.42 53.41
CA ALA A 343 -42.72 -14.13 53.65
C ALA A 343 -42.97 -13.55 55.06
N ALA A 344 -42.19 -13.94 56.07
CA ALA A 344 -42.29 -13.41 57.44
C ALA A 344 -41.57 -12.07 57.64
N LEU A 345 -40.50 -11.79 56.88
CA LEU A 345 -39.71 -10.56 56.94
C LEU A 345 -40.42 -9.36 56.29
N GLN A 346 -41.46 -9.58 55.47
CA GLN A 346 -42.30 -8.47 54.96
C GLN A 346 -43.13 -7.79 56.06
N ASP A 347 -43.30 -8.41 57.24
CA ASP A 347 -44.22 -7.96 58.30
C ASP A 347 -43.53 -7.62 59.65
N MET A 348 -42.19 -7.48 59.71
CA MET A 348 -41.49 -7.13 60.98
C MET A 348 -40.31 -6.16 60.80
N PRO A 349 -40.02 -5.29 61.80
CA PRO A 349 -38.80 -4.49 61.81
C PRO A 349 -37.57 -5.35 62.12
N GLU A 350 -36.46 -5.08 61.43
CA GLU A 350 -35.22 -5.88 61.45
C GLU A 350 -34.65 -6.00 62.88
N ASN A 351 -34.51 -7.25 63.36
CA ASN A 351 -33.83 -7.57 64.62
C ASN A 351 -32.60 -8.44 64.33
N GLU A 352 -31.42 -7.89 64.60
CA GLU A 352 -30.13 -8.46 64.22
C GLU A 352 -29.81 -9.79 64.94
N GLU A 353 -30.40 -10.04 66.10
CA GLU A 353 -30.27 -11.32 66.82
C GLU A 353 -31.03 -12.46 66.12
N ILE A 354 -32.17 -12.15 65.50
CA ILE A 354 -32.99 -13.14 64.79
C ILE A 354 -32.32 -13.54 63.47
N LYS A 355 -31.63 -12.60 62.82
CA LYS A 355 -30.84 -12.85 61.60
C LYS A 355 -29.64 -13.76 61.87
N GLN A 356 -28.94 -13.56 62.99
CA GLN A 356 -27.84 -14.44 63.42
C GLN A 356 -28.32 -15.85 63.83
N LEU A 357 -29.52 -15.97 64.39
CA LEU A 357 -30.10 -17.27 64.78
C LEU A 357 -30.66 -18.06 63.58
N LEU A 358 -31.16 -17.38 62.54
CA LEU A 358 -31.74 -18.01 61.36
C LEU A 358 -30.68 -18.46 60.34
N MET A 359 -29.55 -17.76 60.25
CA MET A 359 -28.47 -18.13 59.34
C MET A 359 -27.61 -19.25 59.94
N GLY A 360 -27.99 -20.50 59.66
CA GLY A 360 -27.19 -21.67 60.05
C GLY A 360 -25.75 -21.60 59.49
N SER A 361 -24.81 -22.28 60.14
CA SER A 361 -23.40 -22.35 59.69
C SER A 361 -23.24 -22.83 58.24
N SER A 362 -24.20 -23.62 57.72
CA SER A 362 -24.26 -24.03 56.31
C SER A 362 -24.63 -22.90 55.34
N GLU A 363 -25.51 -21.99 55.74
CA GLU A 363 -25.97 -20.89 54.90
C GLU A 363 -24.90 -19.80 54.78
N LEU A 364 -24.26 -19.45 55.91
CA LEU A 364 -23.10 -18.56 55.92
C LEU A 364 -21.95 -19.12 55.08
N ALA A 365 -21.67 -20.42 55.20
CA ALA A 365 -20.66 -21.10 54.38
C ALA A 365 -21.00 -21.11 52.89
N SER A 366 -22.28 -21.27 52.54
CA SER A 366 -22.74 -21.22 51.14
C SER A 366 -22.66 -19.81 50.54
N LEU A 367 -23.00 -18.77 51.31
CA LEU A 367 -22.87 -17.38 50.89
C LEU A 367 -21.41 -16.99 50.71
N LEU A 368 -20.55 -17.32 51.69
CA LEU A 368 -19.11 -17.10 51.59
C LEU A 368 -18.51 -17.82 50.36
N SER A 369 -18.88 -19.08 50.13
CA SER A 369 -18.41 -19.83 48.96
C SER A 369 -18.86 -19.17 47.65
N ARG A 370 -20.10 -18.68 47.56
CA ARG A 370 -20.59 -17.99 46.36
C ARG A 370 -19.86 -16.66 46.11
N SER A 371 -19.68 -15.84 47.14
CA SER A 371 -18.99 -14.55 47.03
C SER A 371 -17.52 -14.70 46.65
N VAL A 372 -16.82 -15.69 47.22
CA VAL A 372 -15.40 -15.96 46.96
C VAL A 372 -15.20 -16.64 45.59
N SER A 373 -16.05 -17.58 45.22
CA SER A 373 -15.86 -18.37 43.99
C SER A 373 -16.42 -17.72 42.72
N TYR A 374 -17.43 -16.85 42.83
CA TYR A 374 -18.13 -16.30 41.66
C TYR A 374 -18.21 -14.78 41.64
N GLU A 375 -18.75 -14.15 42.69
CA GLU A 375 -19.08 -12.70 42.64
C GLU A 375 -17.83 -11.81 42.66
N GLY A 376 -16.86 -12.09 43.54
CA GLY A 376 -15.59 -11.35 43.60
C GLY A 376 -14.77 -11.46 42.30
N PRO A 377 -14.50 -12.68 41.80
CA PRO A 377 -13.84 -12.88 40.52
C PRO A 377 -14.57 -12.23 39.33
N ALA A 378 -15.90 -12.26 39.30
CA ALA A 378 -16.68 -11.64 38.22
C ALA A 378 -16.54 -10.12 38.19
N LEU A 379 -16.66 -9.45 39.34
CA LEU A 379 -16.48 -7.98 39.43
C LEU A 379 -15.04 -7.57 39.11
N ARG A 380 -14.04 -8.31 39.62
CA ARG A 380 -12.63 -8.07 39.26
C ARG A 380 -12.36 -8.23 37.77
N LYS A 381 -12.99 -9.22 37.13
CA LYS A 381 -12.90 -9.40 35.68
C LYS A 381 -13.53 -8.24 34.91
N GLN A 382 -14.63 -7.67 35.40
CA GLN A 382 -15.25 -6.48 34.80
C GLN A 382 -14.35 -5.25 34.92
N VAL A 383 -13.76 -5.00 36.08
CA VAL A 383 -12.77 -3.92 36.27
C VAL A 383 -11.55 -4.11 35.36
N ALA A 384 -11.03 -5.33 35.27
CA ALA A 384 -9.91 -5.63 34.36
C ALA A 384 -10.29 -5.38 32.89
N LYS A 385 -11.51 -5.71 32.46
CA LYS A 385 -12.01 -5.42 31.11
C LYS A 385 -12.08 -3.90 30.87
N ALA A 386 -12.58 -3.13 31.83
CA ALA A 386 -12.64 -1.67 31.75
C ALA A 386 -11.25 -1.04 31.67
N GLN A 387 -10.30 -1.49 32.50
CA GLN A 387 -8.90 -1.03 32.47
C GLN A 387 -8.21 -1.36 31.15
N GLN A 388 -8.41 -2.57 30.61
CA GLN A 388 -7.87 -2.96 29.32
C GLN A 388 -8.44 -2.09 28.19
N LEU A 389 -9.75 -1.82 28.22
CA LEU A 389 -10.42 -0.94 27.25
C LEU A 389 -9.86 0.49 27.32
N GLN A 390 -9.62 1.04 28.51
CA GLN A 390 -9.00 2.36 28.68
C GLN A 390 -7.59 2.43 28.10
N GLN A 391 -6.76 1.40 28.32
CA GLN A 391 -5.41 1.32 27.76
C GLN A 391 -5.45 1.23 26.23
N GLU A 392 -6.37 0.45 25.67
CA GLU A 392 -6.54 0.35 24.22
C GLU A 392 -7.03 1.65 23.59
N LEU A 393 -8.02 2.30 24.19
CA LEU A 393 -8.56 3.58 23.71
C LEU A 393 -7.51 4.69 23.80
N SER A 394 -6.75 4.77 24.89
CA SER A 394 -5.67 5.77 25.02
C SER A 394 -4.56 5.58 23.97
N ARG A 395 -4.20 4.33 23.63
CA ARG A 395 -3.29 4.05 22.52
C ARG A 395 -3.87 4.52 21.18
N ARG A 396 -5.14 4.20 20.89
CA ARG A 396 -5.82 4.60 19.64
C ARG A 396 -6.01 6.12 19.53
N GLU A 397 -6.23 6.83 20.64
CA GLU A 397 -6.27 8.29 20.68
C GLU A 397 -4.93 8.89 20.25
N LEU A 398 -3.82 8.37 20.79
CA LEU A 398 -2.47 8.81 20.43
C LEU A 398 -2.18 8.58 18.95
N GLU A 399 -2.58 7.42 18.41
CA GLU A 399 -2.46 7.07 16.99
C GLU A 399 -3.27 8.03 16.09
N CYS A 400 -4.50 8.39 16.50
CA CYS A 400 -5.30 9.38 15.78
C CYS A 400 -4.65 10.77 15.82
N GLN A 401 -4.09 11.16 16.97
CA GLN A 401 -3.39 12.44 17.15
C GLN A 401 -2.15 12.52 16.26
N SER A 402 -1.29 11.50 16.27
CA SER A 402 -0.11 11.45 15.40
C SER A 402 -0.53 11.41 13.93
N GLY A 403 -1.54 10.63 13.58
CA GLY A 403 -2.07 10.56 12.22
C GLY A 403 -2.60 11.91 11.72
N ALA A 404 -3.30 12.67 12.56
CA ALA A 404 -3.79 14.01 12.22
C ALA A 404 -2.63 15.00 12.02
N ALA A 405 -1.60 14.94 12.87
CA ALA A 405 -0.40 15.76 12.75
C ALA A 405 0.35 15.46 11.44
N ASP A 406 0.55 14.17 11.12
CA ASP A 406 1.19 13.73 9.88
C ASP A 406 0.43 14.22 8.63
N MET A 407 -0.91 14.16 8.65
CA MET A 407 -1.72 14.66 7.53
C MET A 407 -1.60 16.18 7.35
N ARG A 408 -1.56 16.94 8.45
CA ARG A 408 -1.31 18.40 8.40
C ARG A 408 0.09 18.72 7.90
N GLU A 409 1.10 17.97 8.32
CA GLU A 409 2.47 18.16 7.82
C GLU A 409 2.54 17.89 6.30
N ARG A 410 1.90 16.82 5.82
CA ARG A 410 1.80 16.51 4.39
C ARG A 410 1.06 17.59 3.60
N TYR A 411 0.07 18.25 4.20
CA TYR A 411 -0.60 19.42 3.62
C TYR A 411 0.38 20.58 3.46
N TYR A 412 1.07 20.99 4.53
CA TYR A 412 2.02 22.11 4.46
C TYR A 412 3.23 21.81 3.56
N ALA A 413 3.72 20.57 3.54
CA ALA A 413 4.76 20.13 2.62
C ALA A 413 4.30 20.27 1.15
N ALA A 414 3.04 19.90 0.85
CA ALA A 414 2.47 20.08 -0.49
C ALA A 414 2.30 21.57 -0.83
N CYS A 415 1.80 22.40 0.10
CA CYS A 415 1.71 23.86 -0.08
C CYS A 415 3.09 24.48 -0.41
N LYS A 416 4.15 24.04 0.27
CA LYS A 416 5.53 24.49 0.01
C LYS A 416 6.01 24.18 -1.41
N GLN A 417 5.60 23.04 -2.00
CA GLN A 417 5.95 22.69 -3.39
C GLN A 417 5.38 23.68 -4.41
N TYR A 418 4.20 24.25 -4.12
CA TYR A 418 3.58 25.29 -4.95
C TYR A 418 4.05 26.71 -4.59
N GLY A 419 4.74 26.89 -3.47
CA GLY A 419 5.17 28.20 -2.98
C GLY A 419 4.04 29.00 -2.32
N ILE A 420 3.03 28.31 -1.79
CA ILE A 420 1.87 28.91 -1.11
C ILE A 420 1.93 28.66 0.39
N LYS A 421 1.29 29.53 1.18
CA LYS A 421 1.12 29.37 2.63
C LYS A 421 -0.02 28.40 2.96
N GLY A 422 -1.04 28.36 2.11
CA GLY A 422 -2.18 27.46 2.25
C GLY A 422 -3.30 28.02 3.14
N GLU A 423 -3.47 29.34 3.19
CA GLU A 423 -4.61 29.99 3.84
C GLU A 423 -5.79 30.05 2.87
N ASN A 424 -5.55 30.55 1.65
CA ASN A 424 -6.52 30.52 0.55
C ASN A 424 -5.85 30.04 -0.73
N VAL A 425 -5.76 28.71 -0.86
CA VAL A 425 -5.05 28.00 -1.94
C VAL A 425 -5.39 28.57 -3.32
N ALA A 426 -6.68 28.75 -3.63
CA ALA A 426 -7.11 29.21 -4.95
C ALA A 426 -6.60 30.62 -5.28
N ARG A 427 -6.75 31.58 -4.36
CA ARG A 427 -6.27 32.96 -4.56
C ARG A 427 -4.76 33.04 -4.60
N GLU A 428 -4.07 32.30 -3.72
CA GLU A 428 -2.60 32.29 -3.68
C GLU A 428 -2.01 31.75 -4.98
N LEU A 429 -2.56 30.66 -5.52
CA LEU A 429 -2.14 30.09 -6.81
C LEU A 429 -2.41 31.03 -7.98
N GLN A 430 -3.55 31.72 -7.99
CA GLN A 430 -3.86 32.73 -9.02
C GLN A 430 -2.93 33.94 -8.93
N GLY A 431 -2.60 34.38 -7.71
CA GLY A 431 -1.62 35.46 -7.47
C GLY A 431 -0.25 35.13 -8.07
N LEU A 432 0.24 33.91 -7.87
CA LEU A 432 1.52 33.47 -8.43
C LEU A 432 1.56 33.49 -9.97
N VAL A 433 0.43 33.29 -10.65
CA VAL A 433 0.35 33.40 -12.12
C VAL A 433 0.36 34.85 -12.59
N LYS A 434 -0.18 35.79 -11.80
CA LYS A 434 -0.09 37.22 -12.12
C LYS A 434 1.36 37.72 -12.11
N ASP A 435 2.20 37.14 -11.26
CA ASP A 435 3.63 37.48 -11.17
C ASP A 435 4.50 36.78 -12.23
N LEU A 436 4.01 35.69 -12.84
CA LEU A 436 4.77 34.87 -13.79
C LEU A 436 5.38 35.65 -14.98
N PRO A 437 4.68 36.56 -15.67
CA PRO A 437 5.26 37.32 -16.79
C PRO A 437 6.53 38.09 -16.39
N THR A 438 6.53 38.69 -15.19
CA THR A 438 7.70 39.44 -14.68
C THR A 438 8.90 38.54 -14.44
N VAL A 439 8.67 37.31 -13.96
CA VAL A 439 9.72 36.31 -13.77
C VAL A 439 10.29 35.85 -15.11
N LEU A 440 9.44 35.64 -16.12
CA LEU A 440 9.86 35.26 -17.47
C LEU A 440 10.66 36.36 -18.16
N ASP A 441 10.27 37.62 -18.00
CA ASP A 441 11.00 38.77 -18.52
C ASP A 441 12.40 38.91 -17.90
N GLU A 442 12.53 38.60 -16.60
CA GLU A 442 13.82 38.54 -15.93
C GLU A 442 14.74 37.44 -16.51
N ILE A 443 14.19 36.24 -16.74
CA ILE A 443 14.92 35.12 -17.35
C ILE A 443 15.38 35.48 -18.77
N GLY A 444 14.51 36.08 -19.57
CA GLY A 444 14.85 36.57 -20.90
C GLY A 444 15.96 37.62 -20.88
N ARG A 445 15.97 38.51 -19.87
CA ARG A 445 17.04 39.51 -19.72
C ARG A 445 18.37 38.87 -19.31
N LYS A 446 18.34 37.87 -18.43
CA LYS A 446 19.52 37.10 -18.01
C LYS A 446 20.16 36.36 -19.18
N ALA A 447 19.39 35.95 -20.20
CA ALA A 447 19.93 35.30 -21.40
C ALA A 447 20.99 36.16 -22.16
N SER A 448 21.05 37.47 -21.90
CA SER A 448 22.13 38.34 -22.40
C SER A 448 23.54 37.87 -22.02
N CYS A 449 23.71 37.17 -20.89
CA CYS A 449 25.01 36.62 -20.46
C CYS A 449 25.57 35.54 -21.41
N LEU A 450 24.71 34.92 -22.23
CA LEU A 450 25.08 33.81 -23.12
C LEU A 450 25.69 34.26 -24.45
N GLU A 451 25.89 35.57 -24.67
CA GLU A 451 26.42 36.11 -25.93
C GLU A 451 27.76 35.46 -26.32
N GLU A 452 28.68 35.34 -25.37
CA GLU A 452 29.99 34.72 -25.61
C GLU A 452 29.87 33.23 -25.93
N THR A 453 28.97 32.53 -25.23
CA THR A 453 28.72 31.10 -25.39
C THR A 453 28.13 30.78 -26.76
N ILE A 454 27.16 31.57 -27.22
CA ILE A 454 26.54 31.42 -28.54
C ILE A 454 27.58 31.66 -29.64
N LYS A 455 28.42 32.71 -29.51
CA LYS A 455 29.50 32.99 -30.47
C LYS A 455 30.52 31.85 -30.52
N LEU A 456 30.87 31.28 -29.37
CA LEU A 456 31.76 30.12 -29.30
C LEU A 456 31.16 28.90 -30.01
N TYR A 457 29.88 28.61 -29.77
CA TYR A 457 29.17 27.51 -30.42
C TYR A 457 29.04 27.68 -31.93
N ALA A 458 28.70 28.89 -32.39
CA ALA A 458 28.60 29.21 -33.82
C ALA A 458 29.95 29.10 -34.53
N ALA A 459 31.04 29.58 -33.91
CA ALA A 459 32.38 29.43 -34.47
C ALA A 459 32.81 27.95 -34.52
N PHE A 460 32.48 27.17 -33.50
CA PHE A 460 32.81 25.76 -33.42
C PHE A 460 32.07 24.92 -34.46
N THR A 461 30.76 25.10 -34.59
CA THR A 461 29.93 24.40 -35.59
C THR A 461 30.37 24.74 -37.02
N LYS A 462 30.69 26.01 -37.29
CA LYS A 462 31.27 26.42 -38.57
C LYS A 462 32.62 25.76 -38.84
N PHE A 463 33.52 25.71 -37.86
CA PHE A 463 34.84 25.11 -38.03
C PHE A 463 34.81 23.59 -38.20
N VAL A 464 34.05 22.88 -37.36
CA VAL A 464 34.05 21.41 -37.31
C VAL A 464 33.10 20.79 -38.34
N CYS A 465 31.95 21.43 -38.60
CA CYS A 465 30.89 20.86 -39.44
C CYS A 465 30.73 21.55 -40.80
N ASP A 466 31.45 22.66 -41.06
CA ASP A 466 31.26 23.54 -42.22
C ASP A 466 29.80 23.99 -42.40
N TRP A 467 29.12 24.21 -41.25
CA TRP A 467 27.72 24.60 -41.21
C TRP A 467 27.57 26.09 -41.52
N SER A 468 26.70 26.44 -42.48
CA SER A 468 26.55 27.80 -42.99
C SER A 468 25.27 28.52 -42.53
N GLU A 469 24.30 27.80 -41.95
CA GLU A 469 23.04 28.37 -41.48
C GLU A 469 23.15 28.89 -40.04
N PRO A 470 22.28 29.83 -39.62
CA PRO A 470 22.24 30.31 -38.24
C PRO A 470 21.92 29.18 -37.25
N VAL A 471 22.76 29.04 -36.23
CA VAL A 471 22.58 28.10 -35.10
C VAL A 471 21.89 28.81 -33.93
N LEU A 472 21.11 28.06 -33.14
CA LEU A 472 20.41 28.55 -31.95
C LEU A 472 19.57 29.83 -32.23
N PRO A 473 18.66 29.79 -33.22
CA PRO A 473 18.01 30.98 -33.75
C PRO A 473 17.13 31.68 -32.70
N LEU A 474 16.44 30.93 -31.83
CA LEU A 474 15.55 31.51 -30.82
C LEU A 474 16.33 32.07 -29.62
N LEU A 475 17.34 31.33 -29.16
CA LEU A 475 18.23 31.76 -28.09
C LEU A 475 19.00 33.03 -28.49
N SER A 476 19.48 33.10 -29.73
CA SER A 476 20.15 34.30 -30.28
C SER A 476 19.22 35.51 -30.33
N PHE A 477 17.94 35.30 -30.65
CA PHE A 477 16.95 36.36 -30.67
C PHE A 477 16.61 36.89 -29.28
N ILE A 478 16.36 35.99 -28.33
CA ILE A 478 16.09 36.37 -26.93
C ILE A 478 17.31 37.02 -26.29
N GLN A 479 18.53 36.58 -26.62
CA GLN A 479 19.77 37.21 -26.15
C GLN A 479 19.88 38.68 -26.59
N GLN A 480 19.43 39.03 -27.81
CA GLN A 480 19.54 40.39 -28.35
C GLN A 480 18.36 41.30 -27.97
N LYS A 481 17.15 40.76 -27.99
CA LYS A 481 15.91 41.54 -27.83
C LYS A 481 15.18 41.31 -26.50
N GLY A 482 15.57 40.31 -25.72
CA GLY A 482 14.89 39.90 -24.49
C GLY A 482 13.61 39.09 -24.76
N ASN A 483 12.79 38.91 -23.71
CA ASN A 483 11.51 38.20 -23.79
C ASN A 483 10.44 39.07 -24.48
N THR A 484 10.42 39.04 -25.81
CA THR A 484 9.47 39.78 -26.64
C THR A 484 8.27 38.91 -27.02
N THR A 485 7.37 39.43 -27.87
CA THR A 485 6.19 38.69 -28.35
C THR A 485 6.54 37.69 -29.45
N VAL A 486 5.76 36.60 -29.55
CA VAL A 486 5.88 35.62 -30.64
C VAL A 486 5.67 36.29 -32.01
N TYR A 487 4.80 37.31 -32.09
CA TYR A 487 4.61 38.11 -33.29
C TYR A 487 5.91 38.75 -33.80
N GLU A 488 6.69 39.36 -32.89
CA GLU A 488 7.95 40.02 -33.26
C GLU A 488 9.00 39.01 -33.74
N TRP A 489 9.03 37.82 -33.14
CA TRP A 489 9.90 36.73 -33.57
C TRP A 489 9.57 36.23 -34.98
N ARG A 490 8.28 36.11 -35.31
CA ARG A 490 7.85 35.58 -36.62
C ARG A 490 7.92 36.61 -37.75
N THR A 491 7.59 37.86 -37.46
CA THR A 491 7.46 38.92 -38.48
C THR A 491 8.66 39.85 -38.55
N GLY A 492 9.52 39.85 -37.52
CA GLY A 492 10.63 40.79 -37.38
C GLY A 492 10.22 42.21 -36.96
N ASN A 493 8.92 42.50 -36.88
CA ASN A 493 8.36 43.82 -36.56
C ASN A 493 7.68 43.83 -35.20
N VAL A 494 7.83 44.92 -34.45
CA VAL A 494 7.15 45.11 -33.16
C VAL A 494 5.64 45.31 -33.42
N PRO A 495 4.74 44.59 -32.73
CA PRO A 495 3.30 44.76 -32.91
C PRO A 495 2.83 46.14 -32.42
N THR A 496 1.88 46.75 -33.13
CA THR A 496 1.28 48.04 -32.76
C THR A 496 0.14 47.89 -31.76
N VAL A 497 -0.54 46.74 -31.76
CA VAL A 497 -1.61 46.40 -30.79
C VAL A 497 -1.47 44.94 -30.36
N ILE A 498 -1.51 44.69 -29.04
CA ILE A 498 -1.47 43.34 -28.45
C ILE A 498 -2.85 43.04 -27.83
N GLU A 499 -3.58 42.10 -28.42
CA GLU A 499 -4.87 41.64 -27.89
C GLU A 499 -4.68 40.29 -27.18
N ARG A 500 -4.51 40.33 -25.84
CA ARG A 500 -4.41 39.11 -25.03
C ARG A 500 -5.78 38.45 -24.84
N PRO A 501 -5.88 37.10 -24.84
CA PRO A 501 -7.12 36.41 -24.54
C PRO A 501 -7.63 36.80 -23.14
N VAL A 502 -8.92 37.17 -23.03
CA VAL A 502 -9.54 37.50 -21.74
C VAL A 502 -9.65 36.21 -20.93
N VAL A 503 -8.87 36.12 -19.84
CA VAL A 503 -9.07 35.09 -18.83
C VAL A 503 -10.35 35.46 -18.09
N MET A 504 -11.39 34.63 -18.18
CA MET A 504 -12.56 34.75 -17.30
C MET A 504 -12.06 34.65 -15.86
N GLU A 505 -12.04 35.78 -15.15
CA GLU A 505 -11.83 35.77 -13.70
C GLU A 505 -13.02 35.02 -13.08
N ALA A 506 -12.72 34.05 -12.21
CA ALA A 506 -13.75 33.36 -11.45
C ALA A 506 -14.54 34.40 -10.64
N PRO A 507 -15.88 34.27 -10.52
CA PRO A 507 -16.66 35.17 -9.68
C PRO A 507 -16.12 35.12 -8.25
N PRO A 508 -16.16 36.25 -7.50
CA PRO A 508 -15.84 36.21 -6.09
C PRO A 508 -16.84 35.28 -5.41
N ASP A 509 -16.36 34.19 -4.81
CA ASP A 509 -17.19 33.37 -3.94
C ASP A 509 -17.71 34.27 -2.82
N THR A 510 -19.02 34.54 -2.89
CA THR A 510 -19.80 34.95 -1.72
C THR A 510 -19.53 33.90 -0.66
N VAL A 511 -18.83 34.30 0.40
CA VAL A 511 -18.77 33.55 1.64
C VAL A 511 -20.18 33.57 2.21
N THR A 512 -21.02 32.62 1.77
CA THR A 512 -22.14 32.19 2.60
C THR A 512 -21.51 31.30 3.64
N GLU A 513 -21.27 31.88 4.82
CA GLU A 513 -21.29 31.15 6.09
C GLU A 513 -22.67 30.49 6.22
N GLU A 514 -22.92 29.44 5.45
CA GLU A 514 -23.90 28.44 5.84
C GLU A 514 -23.13 27.48 6.74
N THR A 515 -23.11 27.84 8.02
CA THR A 515 -23.00 26.87 9.11
C THR A 515 -24.04 25.80 8.82
N ILE A 516 -23.61 24.70 8.22
CA ILE A 516 -24.45 23.53 8.01
C ILE A 516 -24.81 23.04 9.42
N ASP A 517 -26.09 23.21 9.76
CA ASP A 517 -26.76 22.72 10.95
C ASP A 517 -26.68 21.19 10.97
N TRP A 518 -25.70 20.67 11.70
CA TRP A 518 -25.60 19.25 12.02
C TRP A 518 -26.49 19.01 13.23
N GLY A 519 -27.74 18.64 12.94
CA GLY A 519 -28.84 18.48 13.89
C GLY A 519 -28.44 17.98 15.28
N ASP A 520 -28.97 18.69 16.25
CA ASP A 520 -29.00 18.39 17.68
C ASP A 520 -29.36 16.91 17.93
N LEU A 521 -28.39 16.16 18.47
CA LEU A 521 -28.60 14.83 19.04
C LEU A 521 -28.35 14.90 20.55
N SER A 522 -29.23 15.61 21.26
CA SER A 522 -29.35 15.47 22.71
C SER A 522 -30.81 15.38 23.17
N ASN A 523 -31.16 14.17 23.62
CA ASN A 523 -32.20 13.77 24.57
C ASN A 523 -33.66 14.25 24.40
N GLY A 524 -34.53 13.27 24.13
CA GLY A 524 -35.94 13.27 24.54
C GLY A 524 -36.33 11.88 25.04
N ASP A 525 -36.50 11.75 26.35
CA ASP A 525 -36.88 10.55 27.10
C ASP A 525 -38.35 10.10 26.90
N GLU A 526 -38.58 8.85 27.33
CA GLU A 526 -39.84 8.14 27.66
C GLU A 526 -40.53 7.35 26.53
N ASP A 527 -40.29 6.04 26.42
CA ASP A 527 -40.97 5.04 27.25
C ASP A 527 -40.41 3.59 27.08
N VAL A 528 -40.59 2.80 28.14
CA VAL A 528 -39.94 1.52 28.50
C VAL A 528 -40.45 0.29 27.72
N ASN A 529 -39.54 -0.57 27.21
CA ASN A 529 -39.55 -2.02 27.54
C ASN A 529 -38.24 -2.77 27.22
N THR A 530 -37.79 -3.52 28.22
CA THR A 530 -36.57 -4.33 28.39
C THR A 530 -36.43 -5.57 27.50
N GLY A 531 -35.22 -5.84 26.98
CA GLY A 531 -34.77 -7.21 26.63
C GLY A 531 -33.54 -7.33 25.71
N SER A 532 -32.40 -7.74 26.31
CA SER A 532 -31.19 -8.35 25.70
C SER A 532 -30.16 -7.45 25.00
N ALA A 533 -29.00 -7.35 25.64
CA ALA A 533 -27.80 -6.67 25.16
C ALA A 533 -27.19 -7.36 23.93
N VAL A 534 -27.19 -6.63 22.81
CA VAL A 534 -26.30 -6.81 21.67
C VAL A 534 -25.44 -5.53 21.63
N GLU A 535 -24.12 -5.67 21.65
CA GLU A 535 -23.20 -4.56 21.45
C GLU A 535 -23.41 -4.03 20.02
N GLU A 536 -24.19 -2.96 19.86
CA GLU A 536 -24.34 -2.22 18.61
C GLU A 536 -23.10 -1.35 18.38
N GLU A 537 -22.36 -1.65 17.32
CA GLU A 537 -21.38 -0.73 16.75
C GLU A 537 -22.14 0.50 16.23
N VAL A 538 -21.83 1.66 16.82
CA VAL A 538 -22.28 2.97 16.36
C VAL A 538 -21.79 3.20 14.92
N ASP A 539 -22.76 3.23 14.00
CA ASP A 539 -22.61 3.51 12.56
C ASP A 539 -22.23 4.98 12.34
N TRP A 540 -21.04 5.22 11.77
CA TRP A 540 -20.53 6.54 11.41
C TRP A 540 -20.90 6.98 9.98
N GLY A 541 -22.05 6.51 9.48
CA GLY A 541 -22.63 7.03 8.24
C GLY A 541 -21.91 6.53 6.99
N ILE A 542 -21.66 5.23 6.91
CA ILE A 542 -21.49 4.55 5.62
C ILE A 542 -22.57 3.47 5.54
N SER A 543 -23.82 3.90 5.35
CA SER A 543 -24.91 2.99 5.01
C SER A 543 -24.76 2.51 3.56
N LEU A 544 -24.23 1.30 3.44
CA LEU A 544 -24.46 0.39 2.32
C LEU A 544 -25.87 -0.18 2.49
N GLU A 545 -26.85 0.33 1.72
CA GLU A 545 -28.11 -0.38 1.51
C GLU A 545 -28.20 -0.99 0.11
N SER A 546 -28.85 -2.14 0.12
CA SER A 546 -29.02 -3.14 -0.93
C SER A 546 -29.95 -2.71 -2.07
N GLY A 547 -29.43 -2.81 -3.30
CA GLY A 547 -30.10 -3.37 -4.48
C GLY A 547 -31.36 -2.69 -5.04
N LYS A 548 -31.18 -1.77 -5.99
CA LYS A 548 -31.64 -1.85 -7.41
C LYS A 548 -31.25 -0.55 -8.17
N GLU A 549 -30.67 -0.73 -9.37
CA GLU A 549 -30.66 0.13 -10.60
C GLU A 549 -30.76 1.67 -10.42
N GLU A 550 -29.79 2.54 -10.78
CA GLU A 550 -29.18 2.77 -12.11
C GLU A 550 -27.88 3.63 -12.01
N THR A 551 -26.90 3.27 -12.83
CA THR A 551 -25.84 4.05 -13.53
C THR A 551 -25.23 5.33 -12.92
N GLY A 552 -23.90 5.29 -12.71
CA GLY A 552 -23.04 6.47 -12.59
C GLY A 552 -21.58 6.13 -12.27
N ASP A 553 -20.76 5.94 -13.30
CA ASP A 553 -19.30 5.77 -13.25
C ASP A 553 -18.59 6.98 -12.60
N CYS A 554 -17.93 6.81 -11.44
CA CYS A 554 -16.56 7.32 -11.18
C CYS A 554 -16.04 6.94 -9.78
N GLY A 555 -15.54 5.71 -9.60
CA GLY A 555 -14.70 5.35 -8.46
C GLY A 555 -13.26 5.80 -8.71
N ILE A 556 -12.90 7.01 -8.24
CA ILE A 556 -11.51 7.49 -8.28
C ILE A 556 -10.72 6.78 -7.17
N ASP A 557 -9.78 5.95 -7.61
CA ASP A 557 -8.70 5.36 -6.84
C ASP A 557 -7.76 6.46 -6.29
N TRP A 558 -7.61 6.52 -4.97
CA TRP A 558 -6.69 7.42 -4.25
C TRP A 558 -5.49 6.68 -3.66
N GLY A 559 -5.04 5.61 -4.32
CA GLY A 559 -3.71 5.06 -4.11
C GLY A 559 -2.63 6.07 -4.49
N GLU A 560 -1.66 6.24 -3.59
CA GLU A 560 -0.46 7.05 -3.79
C GLU A 560 0.12 6.84 -5.19
N THR A 561 0.07 7.87 -6.03
CA THR A 561 0.99 7.95 -7.17
C THR A 561 2.40 8.05 -6.59
N LYS A 562 3.04 6.89 -6.37
CA LYS A 562 4.43 6.75 -6.77
C LYS A 562 4.44 7.21 -8.22
N THR A 563 4.94 8.42 -8.43
CA THR A 563 5.35 8.88 -9.73
C THR A 563 6.28 7.82 -10.28
N SER A 564 5.76 6.93 -11.12
CA SER A 564 6.58 6.23 -12.09
C SER A 564 7.11 7.36 -12.96
N ALA A 565 8.30 7.85 -12.60
CA ALA A 565 9.13 8.58 -13.51
C ALA A 565 9.11 7.77 -14.80
N VAL A 566 8.67 8.39 -15.89
CA VAL A 566 9.01 7.90 -17.21
C VAL A 566 10.51 8.15 -17.32
N GLU A 567 11.30 7.28 -16.70
CA GLU A 567 12.68 7.07 -17.09
C GLU A 567 12.58 6.47 -18.49
N ILE A 568 12.87 7.31 -19.47
CA ILE A 568 13.29 6.84 -20.77
C ILE A 568 14.57 6.07 -20.50
N GLU A 569 14.47 4.74 -20.47
CA GLU A 569 15.61 3.85 -20.43
C GLU A 569 16.41 4.08 -21.72
N VAL A 570 17.39 4.98 -21.66
CA VAL A 570 18.46 5.02 -22.65
C VAL A 570 19.28 3.78 -22.38
N VAL A 571 19.02 2.73 -23.15
CA VAL A 571 19.88 1.55 -23.21
C VAL A 571 21.31 2.05 -23.44
N ALA A 572 22.14 1.94 -22.41
CA ALA A 572 23.57 2.18 -22.49
C ALA A 572 24.16 1.11 -23.41
N ALA A 573 24.17 1.38 -24.70
CA ALA A 573 25.01 0.67 -25.63
C ALA A 573 26.46 1.00 -25.27
N GLY A 574 27.19 -0.05 -24.89
CA GLY A 574 28.64 -0.19 -24.76
C GLY A 574 29.50 1.06 -24.86
N THR A 575 30.29 1.26 -23.81
CA THR A 575 31.62 1.89 -23.82
C THR A 575 32.39 1.55 -25.10
N ASP A 576 32.38 2.48 -26.07
CA ASP A 576 33.46 2.76 -27.04
C ASP A 576 33.05 3.93 -27.96
N CYS A 577 32.90 5.14 -27.39
CA CYS A 577 32.64 6.35 -28.18
C CYS A 577 33.96 7.02 -28.59
N LYS A 578 34.63 6.47 -29.61
CA LYS A 578 35.70 7.16 -30.36
C LYS A 578 35.32 7.61 -31.79
N TYR A 579 34.02 7.60 -32.15
CA TYR A 579 33.51 8.18 -33.40
C TYR A 579 32.09 8.72 -33.21
N THR A 580 31.62 9.86 -33.75
CA THR A 580 32.21 11.19 -33.94
C THR A 580 31.10 12.17 -33.52
N PHE A 581 31.37 13.10 -32.59
CA PHE A 581 30.44 14.17 -32.18
C PHE A 581 29.86 14.96 -33.38
N SER A 582 30.63 15.03 -34.47
CA SER A 582 30.23 15.56 -35.79
C SER A 582 28.98 14.87 -36.38
N PHE A 583 28.80 13.56 -36.20
CA PHE A 583 27.65 12.83 -36.72
C PHE A 583 26.36 13.14 -35.94
N TRP A 584 26.46 13.29 -34.62
CA TRP A 584 25.33 13.61 -33.75
C TRP A 584 24.82 15.04 -33.99
N ILE A 585 25.73 16.03 -34.06
CA ILE A 585 25.39 17.42 -34.42
C ILE A 585 24.73 17.50 -35.80
N LYS A 586 25.32 16.86 -36.83
CA LYS A 586 24.74 16.86 -38.19
C LYS A 586 23.35 16.25 -38.24
N LEU A 587 23.11 15.16 -37.52
CA LEU A 587 21.78 14.53 -37.45
C LEU A 587 20.77 15.39 -36.68
N HIS A 588 21.20 16.06 -35.60
CA HIS A 588 20.31 16.85 -34.74
C HIS A 588 19.93 18.19 -35.37
N ILE A 589 20.88 18.90 -35.98
CA ILE A 589 20.63 20.15 -36.72
C ILE A 589 19.76 19.88 -37.96
N SER A 590 20.02 18.80 -38.70
CA SER A 590 19.21 18.42 -39.88
C SER A 590 17.75 18.08 -39.53
N LYS A 591 17.50 17.44 -38.38
CA LYS A 591 16.12 17.20 -37.89
C LYS A 591 15.41 18.49 -37.49
N ARG A 592 16.12 19.48 -36.92
CA ARG A 592 15.56 20.79 -36.53
C ARG A 592 15.21 21.67 -37.73
N HIS A 593 16.04 21.69 -38.77
CA HIS A 593 15.74 22.48 -39.98
C HIS A 593 14.39 22.07 -40.59
N ASN A 594 14.07 20.78 -40.60
CA ASN A 594 12.78 20.23 -41.03
C ASN A 594 11.59 20.62 -40.12
N VAL A 595 11.83 20.98 -38.86
CA VAL A 595 10.80 21.45 -37.92
C VAL A 595 10.61 22.96 -38.04
N LEU A 596 11.70 23.73 -38.19
CA LEU A 596 11.67 25.18 -38.39
C LEU A 596 10.95 25.56 -39.71
N THR A 597 11.23 24.85 -40.81
CA THR A 597 10.49 25.05 -42.08
C THR A 597 9.02 24.66 -41.99
N LYS A 598 8.66 23.70 -41.13
CA LYS A 598 7.27 23.26 -40.92
C LYS A 598 6.46 24.24 -40.06
N LEU A 599 7.11 24.88 -39.09
CA LEU A 599 6.56 25.91 -38.21
C LEU A 599 6.27 27.22 -38.96
N ILE A 600 7.15 27.60 -39.89
CA ILE A 600 6.98 28.80 -40.73
C ILE A 600 5.87 28.60 -41.78
N SER A 601 5.57 27.35 -42.17
CA SER A 601 4.63 27.06 -43.28
C SER A 601 3.20 26.68 -42.89
N HIS A 602 2.88 26.37 -41.62
CA HIS A 602 1.59 25.74 -41.27
C HIS A 602 0.56 26.56 -40.47
N THR A 603 0.69 27.88 -40.33
CA THR A 603 -0.45 28.70 -39.87
C THR A 603 -0.68 29.85 -40.84
N GLY A 604 -1.77 29.77 -41.60
CA GLY A 604 -2.18 30.79 -42.54
C GLY A 604 -2.38 32.15 -41.87
N PHE A 605 -1.89 33.18 -42.54
CA PHE A 605 -2.07 34.58 -42.19
C PHE A 605 -3.56 34.93 -42.24
N THR A 606 -4.20 35.10 -41.08
CA THR A 606 -5.59 35.58 -40.98
C THR A 606 -5.69 36.69 -39.93
N GLY A 607 -5.06 37.84 -40.19
CA GLY A 607 -5.19 39.02 -39.35
C GLY A 607 -4.68 40.29 -40.05
N PRO A 608 -5.19 41.48 -39.70
CA PRO A 608 -4.66 42.75 -40.20
C PRO A 608 -3.20 42.95 -39.74
N GLU A 609 -2.34 43.47 -40.62
CA GLU A 609 -0.93 43.75 -40.32
C GLU A 609 -0.78 44.61 -39.05
N GLY A 610 0.11 44.18 -38.14
CA GLY A 610 0.46 44.92 -36.92
C GLY A 610 -0.27 44.52 -35.64
N VAL A 611 -1.29 43.64 -35.70
CA VAL A 611 -2.06 43.22 -34.50
C VAL A 611 -1.67 41.79 -34.08
N ALA A 612 -1.08 41.65 -32.89
CA ALA A 612 -0.79 40.34 -32.29
C ALA A 612 -2.05 39.78 -31.61
N ARG A 613 -2.59 38.66 -32.11
CA ARG A 613 -3.79 37.97 -31.61
C ARG A 613 -3.50 36.50 -31.30
N GLY A 614 -4.24 35.93 -30.35
CA GLY A 614 -4.16 34.49 -30.05
C GLY A 614 -2.77 34.07 -29.57
N GLU A 615 -2.16 33.07 -30.22
CA GLU A 615 -0.83 32.56 -29.86
C GLU A 615 0.29 33.58 -30.08
N ASP A 616 0.12 34.50 -31.03
CA ASP A 616 1.13 35.52 -31.36
C ASP A 616 1.16 36.67 -30.32
N ALA A 617 0.14 36.78 -29.45
CA ALA A 617 0.03 37.79 -28.40
C ALA A 617 0.82 37.46 -27.12
N PHE A 618 1.23 36.19 -26.94
CA PHE A 618 2.03 35.76 -25.80
C PHE A 618 3.50 36.15 -25.96
N SER A 619 4.22 36.28 -24.84
CA SER A 619 5.68 36.36 -24.88
C SER A 619 6.32 35.04 -25.30
N LEU A 620 7.56 35.10 -25.77
CA LEU A 620 8.31 33.93 -26.25
C LEU A 620 8.46 32.83 -25.19
N LEU A 621 8.59 33.19 -23.92
CA LEU A 621 8.70 32.21 -22.83
C LEU A 621 7.34 31.80 -22.23
N GLU A 622 6.27 32.57 -22.48
CA GLU A 622 4.89 32.19 -22.12
C GLU A 622 4.34 31.13 -23.11
N ASN A 623 4.59 31.28 -24.41
CA ASN A 623 4.16 30.32 -25.41
C ASN A 623 4.93 28.99 -25.28
N ALA A 624 4.19 27.88 -25.21
CA ALA A 624 4.76 26.56 -24.94
C ALA A 624 5.72 26.07 -26.03
N GLN A 625 5.46 26.40 -27.29
CA GLN A 625 6.26 25.92 -28.41
C GLN A 625 7.63 26.62 -28.46
N THR A 626 7.63 27.95 -28.36
CA THR A 626 8.86 28.75 -28.32
C THR A 626 9.63 28.51 -27.02
N ARG A 627 8.94 28.37 -25.87
CA ARG A 627 9.61 28.00 -24.62
C ARG A 627 10.34 26.65 -24.72
N ASN A 628 9.70 25.63 -25.26
CA ASN A 628 10.34 24.31 -25.43
C ASN A 628 11.54 24.41 -26.37
N GLN A 629 11.43 25.14 -27.48
CA GLN A 629 12.55 25.37 -28.37
C GLN A 629 13.72 26.09 -27.66
N PHE A 630 13.43 27.08 -26.81
CA PHE A 630 14.45 27.79 -26.04
C PHE A 630 15.17 26.86 -25.05
N ILE A 631 14.42 26.02 -24.34
CA ILE A 631 14.98 25.00 -23.43
C ILE A 631 15.84 24.00 -24.21
N ASP A 632 15.38 23.52 -25.36
CA ASP A 632 16.15 22.59 -26.19
C ASP A 632 17.45 23.23 -26.72
N GLU A 633 17.45 24.52 -27.04
CA GLU A 633 18.64 25.26 -27.48
C GLU A 633 19.62 25.50 -26.32
N LEU A 634 19.13 25.71 -25.10
CA LEU A 634 19.96 25.76 -23.89
C LEU A 634 20.57 24.40 -23.54
N MET A 635 19.82 23.30 -23.62
CA MET A 635 20.34 21.95 -23.40
C MET A 635 21.42 21.58 -24.43
N GLU A 636 21.28 22.04 -25.67
CA GLU A 636 22.30 21.88 -26.71
C GLU A 636 23.61 22.57 -26.34
N LEU A 637 23.55 23.80 -25.82
CA LEU A 637 24.73 24.50 -25.29
C LEU A 637 25.33 23.81 -24.06
N GLU A 638 24.50 23.29 -23.15
CA GLU A 638 24.97 22.54 -21.99
C GLU A 638 25.81 21.33 -22.41
N VAL A 639 25.27 20.50 -23.31
CA VAL A 639 25.96 19.31 -23.82
C VAL A 639 27.26 19.68 -24.52
N PHE A 640 27.23 20.73 -25.35
CA PHE A 640 28.43 21.25 -26.02
C PHE A 640 29.53 21.65 -25.02
N LEU A 641 29.18 22.42 -23.99
CA LEU A 641 30.14 22.91 -22.99
C LEU A 641 30.67 21.77 -22.11
N CYS A 642 29.81 20.82 -21.70
CA CYS A 642 30.23 19.62 -20.98
C CYS A 642 31.26 18.83 -21.79
N GLN A 643 30.99 18.58 -23.07
CA GLN A 643 31.92 17.90 -23.96
C GLN A 643 33.25 18.65 -24.08
N ARG A 644 33.21 19.99 -24.23
CA ARG A 644 34.41 20.82 -24.27
C ARG A 644 35.23 20.75 -22.99
N LEU A 645 34.60 20.67 -21.82
CA LEU A 645 35.32 20.50 -20.55
C LEU A 645 35.99 19.13 -20.43
N SER A 646 35.35 18.07 -20.93
CA SER A 646 35.95 16.74 -20.98
C SER A 646 37.15 16.69 -21.93
N GLU A 647 37.08 17.37 -23.08
CA GLU A 647 38.18 17.45 -24.06
C GLU A 647 39.39 18.23 -23.53
N MET A 648 39.17 19.19 -22.64
CA MET A 648 40.20 20.02 -21.98
C MET A 648 40.72 19.43 -20.66
N SER A 649 40.54 18.12 -20.44
CA SER A 649 41.07 17.38 -19.29
C SER A 649 42.43 16.72 -19.61
N GLU A 650 43.20 16.38 -18.58
CA GLU A 650 44.65 16.06 -18.66
C GLU A 650 45.04 14.94 -19.64
N GLU A 651 44.13 14.02 -19.99
CA GLU A 651 44.39 12.93 -20.95
C GLU A 651 44.08 13.33 -22.42
N GLY A 652 43.34 14.43 -22.64
CA GLY A 652 42.92 14.92 -23.96
C GLY A 652 43.77 16.06 -24.55
N ASP A 653 44.68 16.65 -23.76
CA ASP A 653 45.36 17.89 -24.11
C ASP A 653 46.31 17.78 -25.33
N MET A 654 47.07 16.68 -25.49
CA MET A 654 48.03 16.60 -26.60
C MET A 654 47.39 16.39 -27.98
N VAL A 655 46.29 15.63 -28.05
CA VAL A 655 45.62 15.29 -29.32
C VAL A 655 44.66 16.40 -29.74
N SER A 656 43.96 17.04 -28.79
CA SER A 656 43.05 18.15 -29.07
C SER A 656 43.81 19.41 -29.53
N MET A 657 44.95 19.74 -28.91
CA MET A 657 45.79 20.89 -29.28
C MET A 657 46.33 20.81 -30.72
N SER A 658 46.54 19.60 -31.26
CA SER A 658 46.95 19.40 -32.66
C SER A 658 45.81 19.63 -33.65
N GLN A 659 44.57 19.26 -33.31
CA GLN A 659 43.41 19.34 -34.20
C GLN A 659 42.85 20.76 -34.36
N PHE A 660 43.04 21.62 -33.35
CA PHE A 660 42.51 22.99 -33.35
C PHE A 660 43.54 24.07 -33.76
N GLN A 661 44.71 23.72 -34.31
CA GLN A 661 45.71 24.71 -34.75
C GLN A 661 45.21 25.65 -35.85
N LEU A 662 44.28 25.20 -36.69
CA LEU A 662 43.64 25.99 -37.74
C LEU A 662 42.30 26.61 -37.29
N ALA A 663 41.91 26.42 -36.02
CA ALA A 663 40.66 26.92 -35.51
C ALA A 663 40.68 28.45 -35.30
N PRO A 664 39.54 29.14 -35.45
CA PRO A 664 39.43 30.56 -35.12
C PRO A 664 39.89 30.89 -33.68
N SER A 665 40.40 32.10 -33.47
CA SER A 665 40.94 32.56 -32.17
C SER A 665 39.93 32.46 -31.01
N ILE A 666 38.63 32.56 -31.30
CA ILE A 666 37.56 32.38 -30.31
C ILE A 666 37.50 30.96 -29.74
N ILE A 667 37.96 29.94 -30.49
CA ILE A 667 38.04 28.55 -30.06
C ILE A 667 39.37 28.30 -29.35
N GLN A 668 40.47 28.78 -29.93
CA GLN A 668 41.83 28.59 -29.38
C GLN A 668 42.04 29.33 -28.05
N GLY A 669 41.42 30.49 -27.88
CA GLY A 669 41.58 31.34 -26.69
C GLY A 669 40.77 30.91 -25.47
N GLN A 670 40.10 29.76 -25.50
CA GLN A 670 39.28 29.30 -24.38
C GLN A 670 40.12 28.64 -23.28
N THR A 671 39.85 29.00 -22.04
CA THR A 671 40.42 28.34 -20.85
C THR A 671 39.37 27.47 -20.18
N ARG A 672 39.79 26.39 -19.52
CA ARG A 672 38.88 25.48 -18.80
C ARG A 672 37.98 26.22 -17.82
N LYS A 673 38.52 27.19 -17.09
CA LYS A 673 37.77 28.03 -16.14
C LYS A 673 36.68 28.86 -16.81
N ARG A 674 36.94 29.43 -18.00
CA ARG A 674 35.95 30.22 -18.74
C ARG A 674 34.81 29.36 -19.27
N VAL A 675 35.11 28.17 -19.79
CA VAL A 675 34.10 27.20 -20.24
C VAL A 675 33.25 26.71 -19.05
N GLN A 676 33.85 26.55 -17.86
CA GLN A 676 33.09 26.23 -16.63
C GLN A 676 32.11 27.35 -16.24
N THR A 677 32.52 28.62 -16.33
CA THR A 677 31.63 29.75 -16.08
C THR A 677 30.47 29.78 -17.07
N MET A 678 30.75 29.64 -18.37
CA MET A 678 29.71 29.57 -19.41
C MET A 678 28.72 28.41 -19.15
N LEU A 679 29.21 27.26 -18.70
CA LEU A 679 28.36 26.11 -18.36
C LEU A 679 27.48 26.40 -17.15
N ALA A 680 28.02 27.08 -16.14
CA ALA A 680 27.25 27.48 -14.96
C ALA A 680 26.12 28.47 -15.34
N ASP A 681 26.40 29.43 -16.22
CA ASP A 681 25.42 30.40 -16.70
C ASP A 681 24.25 29.72 -17.46
N VAL A 682 24.57 28.77 -18.36
CA VAL A 682 23.56 27.97 -19.09
C VAL A 682 22.72 27.12 -18.13
N ARG A 683 23.37 26.44 -17.18
CA ARG A 683 22.68 25.59 -16.20
C ARG A 683 21.76 26.39 -15.29
N HIS A 684 22.17 27.57 -14.86
CA HIS A 684 21.36 28.45 -14.03
C HIS A 684 20.06 28.85 -14.74
N LEU A 685 20.13 29.23 -16.03
CA LEU A 685 18.94 29.54 -16.83
C LEU A 685 18.04 28.33 -17.06
N LEU A 686 18.63 27.15 -17.30
CA LEU A 686 17.89 25.89 -17.41
C LEU A 686 17.18 25.54 -16.10
N GLU A 687 17.83 25.69 -14.95
CA GLU A 687 17.26 25.39 -13.64
C GLU A 687 16.07 26.30 -13.32
N GLU A 688 16.17 27.60 -13.60
CA GLU A 688 15.05 28.55 -13.41
C GLU A 688 13.81 28.14 -14.23
N LEU A 689 13.99 27.72 -15.49
CA LEU A 689 12.89 27.31 -16.38
C LEU A 689 12.37 25.89 -16.14
N THR A 690 13.19 24.99 -15.62
CA THR A 690 12.85 23.56 -15.46
C THR A 690 12.54 23.16 -14.01
N SER A 691 12.62 24.11 -13.07
CA SER A 691 12.25 23.91 -11.66
C SER A 691 10.81 23.37 -11.50
N GLN A 692 10.59 22.58 -10.46
CA GLN A 692 9.27 22.00 -10.18
C GLN A 692 8.20 23.08 -9.99
N ARG A 693 8.55 24.18 -9.31
CA ARG A 693 7.69 25.35 -9.14
C ARG A 693 7.28 25.96 -10.49
N MET A 694 8.23 26.16 -11.39
CA MET A 694 7.98 26.73 -12.73
C MET A 694 7.07 25.84 -13.57
N LYS A 695 7.27 24.51 -13.52
CA LYS A 695 6.38 23.54 -14.16
C LYS A 695 4.94 23.67 -13.65
N HIS A 696 4.74 23.80 -12.34
CA HIS A 696 3.40 24.01 -11.78
C HIS A 696 2.79 25.34 -12.24
N LEU A 697 3.57 26.43 -12.30
CA LEU A 697 3.08 27.72 -12.81
C LEU A 697 2.60 27.63 -14.26
N PHE A 698 3.34 26.93 -15.14
CA PHE A 698 2.90 26.69 -16.51
C PHE A 698 1.63 25.83 -16.58
N MET A 699 1.48 24.83 -15.73
CA MET A 699 0.27 24.01 -15.66
C MET A 699 -0.94 24.82 -15.19
N ILE A 700 -0.74 25.73 -14.24
CA ILE A 700 -1.78 26.66 -13.76
C ILE A 700 -2.17 27.63 -14.89
N GLN A 701 -1.20 28.22 -15.57
CA GLN A 701 -1.44 29.15 -16.68
C GLN A 701 -2.15 28.47 -17.85
N ALA A 702 -1.82 27.22 -18.15
CA ALA A 702 -2.40 26.47 -19.27
C ALA A 702 -3.85 26.02 -19.02
N SER A 703 -4.27 25.86 -17.76
CA SER A 703 -5.60 25.32 -17.43
C SER A 703 -6.14 25.83 -16.10
N PRO A 704 -7.21 26.64 -16.09
CA PRO A 704 -7.90 27.05 -14.86
C PRO A 704 -8.39 25.87 -14.01
N ARG A 705 -8.80 24.76 -14.64
CA ARG A 705 -9.23 23.52 -13.96
C ARG A 705 -8.11 22.87 -13.14
N TYR A 706 -6.85 23.18 -13.43
CA TYR A 706 -5.74 22.71 -12.63
C TYR A 706 -5.73 23.38 -11.24
N VAL A 707 -6.11 24.66 -11.14
CA VAL A 707 -6.23 25.38 -9.85
C VAL A 707 -7.31 24.74 -8.98
N GLU A 708 -8.48 24.47 -9.57
CA GLU A 708 -9.60 23.81 -8.88
C GLU A 708 -9.15 22.44 -8.36
N ARG A 709 -8.56 21.60 -9.23
CA ARG A 709 -8.08 20.26 -8.84
C ARG A 709 -7.03 20.30 -7.72
N VAL A 710 -6.06 21.20 -7.80
CA VAL A 710 -5.02 21.32 -6.76
C VAL A 710 -5.64 21.84 -5.45
N SER A 711 -6.59 22.76 -5.54
CA SER A 711 -7.32 23.28 -4.38
C SER A 711 -8.14 22.18 -3.71
N ASP A 712 -8.86 21.38 -4.47
CA ASP A 712 -9.66 20.26 -3.96
C ASP A 712 -8.78 19.17 -3.33
N MET A 713 -7.67 18.81 -3.99
CA MET A 713 -6.71 17.85 -3.46
C MET A 713 -6.12 18.32 -2.13
N LEU A 714 -5.74 19.60 -2.01
CA LEU A 714 -5.20 20.16 -0.78
C LEU A 714 -6.27 20.26 0.33
N ARG A 715 -7.51 20.65 -0.03
CA ARG A 715 -8.66 20.65 0.90
C ARG A 715 -8.97 19.26 1.42
N GLN A 716 -8.91 18.23 0.56
CA GLN A 716 -9.15 16.85 0.95
C GLN A 716 -8.14 16.34 1.99
N LYS A 717 -6.85 16.69 1.84
CA LYS A 717 -5.82 16.35 2.84
C LYS A 717 -6.11 16.98 4.21
N LEU A 718 -6.55 18.22 4.21
CA LEU A 718 -6.91 18.93 5.45
C LEU A 718 -8.16 18.32 6.08
N LYS A 719 -9.18 18.00 5.28
CA LYS A 719 -10.39 17.29 5.72
C LYS A 719 -10.08 15.93 6.37
N GLN A 720 -9.12 15.17 5.84
CA GLN A 720 -8.69 13.90 6.44
C GLN A 720 -8.10 14.10 7.84
N ALA A 721 -7.33 15.18 8.05
CA ALA A 721 -6.82 15.50 9.38
C ALA A 721 -7.96 15.84 10.36
N ASP A 722 -8.95 16.61 9.93
CA ASP A 722 -10.08 16.99 10.78
C ASP A 722 -10.96 15.80 11.15
N ILE A 723 -11.16 14.84 10.24
CA ILE A 723 -11.85 13.57 10.54
C ILE A 723 -11.11 12.79 11.64
N LEU A 724 -9.77 12.73 11.59
CA LEU A 724 -8.99 12.05 12.63
C LEU A 724 -9.09 12.76 13.98
N VAL A 725 -9.19 14.10 14.00
CA VAL A 725 -9.42 14.87 15.22
C VAL A 725 -10.82 14.61 15.80
N LEU A 726 -11.85 14.56 14.96
CA LEU A 726 -13.21 14.20 15.40
C LEU A 726 -13.25 12.78 15.96
N LYS A 727 -12.59 11.83 15.29
CA LYS A 727 -12.46 10.46 15.77
C LYS A 727 -11.72 10.38 17.11
N GLN A 728 -10.68 11.18 17.30
CA GLN A 728 -9.96 11.28 18.57
C GLN A 728 -10.89 11.75 19.70
N ALA A 729 -11.74 12.75 19.44
CA ALA A 729 -12.71 13.24 20.42
C ALA A 729 -13.72 12.16 20.84
N SER A 730 -14.27 11.40 19.89
CA SER A 730 -15.17 10.28 20.20
C SER A 730 -14.48 9.14 20.96
N LEU A 731 -13.22 8.84 20.66
CA LEU A 731 -12.45 7.85 21.42
C LEU A 731 -12.20 8.32 22.87
N ALA A 732 -11.95 9.62 23.07
CA ALA A 732 -11.77 10.22 24.38
C ALA A 732 -13.05 10.16 25.24
N GLU A 733 -14.21 10.36 24.64
CA GLU A 733 -15.52 10.17 25.28
C GLU A 733 -15.71 8.72 25.74
N ARG A 734 -15.50 7.74 24.85
CA ARG A 734 -15.58 6.31 25.20
C ARG A 734 -14.58 5.89 26.28
N ARG A 735 -13.41 6.53 26.32
CA ARG A 735 -12.41 6.30 27.38
C ARG A 735 -12.90 6.84 28.72
N GLN A 736 -13.58 7.99 28.71
CA GLN A 736 -14.19 8.58 29.90
C GLN A 736 -15.32 7.69 30.44
N GLU A 737 -16.19 7.15 29.58
CA GLU A 737 -17.22 6.18 29.97
C GLU A 737 -16.61 4.93 30.64
N ALA A 738 -15.54 4.38 30.06
CA ALA A 738 -14.84 3.22 30.63
C ALA A 738 -14.17 3.52 31.98
N LEU A 739 -13.78 4.77 32.22
CA LEU A 739 -13.23 5.25 33.49
C LEU A 739 -14.33 5.40 34.55
N GLU A 740 -15.50 5.88 34.16
CA GLU A 740 -16.67 5.99 35.04
C GLU A 740 -17.20 4.61 35.45
N GLU A 741 -17.24 3.64 34.53
CA GLU A 741 -17.61 2.26 34.86
C GLU A 741 -16.62 1.63 35.86
N GLN A 742 -15.32 1.88 35.71
CA GLN A 742 -14.32 1.46 36.69
C GLN A 742 -14.59 2.10 38.06
N ALA A 743 -14.81 3.42 38.10
CA ALA A 743 -15.10 4.15 39.34
C ALA A 743 -16.39 3.67 40.03
N ARG A 744 -17.36 3.14 39.28
CA ARG A 744 -18.59 2.54 39.81
C ARG A 744 -18.37 1.16 40.42
N LEU A 745 -17.50 0.34 39.83
CA LEU A 745 -17.28 -1.05 40.23
C LEU A 745 -16.31 -1.19 41.41
N GLU A 746 -15.31 -0.30 41.53
CA GLU A 746 -14.31 -0.36 42.60
C GLU A 746 -14.91 -0.32 44.02
N PRO A 747 -15.81 0.62 44.38
CA PRO A 747 -16.45 0.64 45.70
C PRO A 747 -17.27 -0.62 46.00
N ARG A 748 -17.83 -1.26 44.97
CA ARG A 748 -18.61 -2.49 45.12
C ARG A 748 -17.70 -3.68 45.45
N ILE A 749 -16.50 -3.72 44.89
CA ILE A 749 -15.47 -4.71 45.23
C ILE A 749 -15.01 -4.50 46.68
N ASP A 750 -14.81 -3.25 47.11
CA ASP A 750 -14.42 -2.94 48.49
C ASP A 750 -15.51 -3.33 49.51
N LEU A 751 -16.77 -3.08 49.19
CA LEU A 751 -17.90 -3.50 50.02
C LEU A 751 -18.03 -5.03 50.09
N LEU A 752 -17.91 -5.72 48.95
CA LEU A 752 -17.95 -7.17 48.90
C LEU A 752 -16.78 -7.79 49.68
N THR A 753 -15.61 -7.18 49.58
CA THR A 753 -14.39 -7.49 50.35
C THR A 753 -14.63 -7.37 51.85
N ALA A 754 -15.27 -6.29 52.31
CA ALA A 754 -15.63 -6.09 53.70
C ALA A 754 -16.63 -7.16 54.19
N ASN A 755 -17.68 -7.44 53.41
CA ASN A 755 -18.68 -8.46 53.72
C ASN A 755 -18.08 -9.87 53.79
N ILE A 756 -17.15 -10.20 52.89
CA ILE A 756 -16.43 -11.49 52.89
C ILE A 756 -15.62 -11.66 54.18
N LYS A 757 -14.92 -10.60 54.63
CA LYS A 757 -14.17 -10.62 55.90
C LYS A 757 -15.08 -10.77 57.12
N GLU A 758 -16.25 -10.13 57.10
CA GLU A 758 -17.24 -10.25 58.16
C GLU A 758 -17.83 -11.67 58.23
N LEU A 759 -18.24 -12.22 57.08
CA LEU A 759 -18.73 -13.61 56.98
C LEU A 759 -17.67 -14.63 57.44
N GLN A 760 -16.42 -14.42 57.05
CA GLN A 760 -15.30 -15.26 57.51
C GLN A 760 -15.20 -15.25 59.04
N LYS A 761 -15.20 -14.06 59.66
CA LYS A 761 -15.10 -13.90 61.12
C LYS A 761 -16.28 -14.56 61.86
N LEU A 762 -17.50 -14.42 61.33
CA LEU A 762 -18.70 -15.04 61.89
C LEU A 762 -18.61 -16.57 61.86
N ILE A 763 -18.17 -17.15 60.74
CA ILE A 763 -18.02 -18.62 60.59
C ILE A 763 -16.91 -19.15 61.48
N GLU A 764 -15.75 -18.50 61.54
CA GLU A 764 -14.64 -18.89 62.43
C GLU A 764 -15.07 -18.86 63.90
N THR A 765 -15.81 -17.83 64.31
CA THR A 765 -16.33 -17.69 65.67
C THR A 765 -17.33 -18.80 66.00
N GLU A 766 -18.22 -19.14 65.08
CA GLU A 766 -19.26 -20.17 65.28
C GLU A 766 -18.68 -21.59 65.32
N ILE A 767 -17.70 -21.90 64.46
CA ILE A 767 -16.98 -23.18 64.50
C ILE A 767 -16.14 -23.24 65.79
N SER A 768 -15.45 -22.17 66.16
CA SER A 768 -14.63 -22.12 67.39
C SER A 768 -15.46 -22.39 68.65
N LYS A 769 -16.67 -21.81 68.76
CA LYS A 769 -17.61 -22.07 69.86
C LYS A 769 -17.96 -23.56 70.00
N ARG A 770 -18.17 -24.27 68.88
CA ARG A 770 -18.51 -25.71 68.86
C ARG A 770 -17.33 -26.63 69.19
N TYR A 771 -16.10 -26.13 69.08
CA TYR A 771 -14.87 -26.86 69.34
C TYR A 771 -14.10 -26.29 70.55
N ASN A 772 -14.80 -26.03 71.66
CA ASN A 772 -14.21 -25.60 72.93
C ASN A 772 -13.28 -24.37 72.82
N LYS A 773 -13.63 -23.38 72.00
CA LYS A 773 -12.87 -22.14 71.76
C LYS A 773 -11.48 -22.35 71.13
N ARG A 774 -11.30 -23.42 70.36
CA ARG A 774 -10.09 -23.61 69.55
C ARG A 774 -9.99 -22.56 68.45
N PRO A 775 -8.78 -22.05 68.11
CA PRO A 775 -8.62 -21.14 66.98
C PRO A 775 -8.95 -21.85 65.66
N VAL A 776 -9.71 -21.19 64.79
CA VAL A 776 -10.14 -21.69 63.47
C VAL A 776 -9.67 -20.68 62.43
N ASN A 777 -8.99 -21.14 61.38
CA ASN A 777 -8.58 -20.29 60.27
C ASN A 777 -9.25 -20.76 58.97
N LEU A 778 -10.01 -19.88 58.32
CA LEU A 778 -10.51 -20.12 56.97
C LEU A 778 -9.47 -19.66 55.93
N MET A 779 -8.80 -20.64 55.33
CA MET A 779 -7.75 -20.43 54.33
C MET A 779 -8.36 -20.38 52.92
N GLY A 780 -7.74 -19.64 51.99
CA GLY A 780 -8.22 -19.53 50.61
C GLY A 780 -9.38 -18.56 50.40
N VAL A 781 -9.63 -17.66 51.37
CA VAL A 781 -10.43 -16.44 51.18
C VAL A 781 -9.47 -15.36 50.67
N HIS A 782 -9.13 -15.43 49.38
CA HIS A 782 -8.35 -14.37 48.74
C HIS A 782 -9.31 -13.22 48.41
N VAL A 783 -9.28 -12.22 49.27
CA VAL A 783 -10.07 -11.00 49.11
C VAL A 783 -9.43 -10.12 48.05
#